data_AF-A0AAW9QHD2-F1
#
_entry.id   AF-A0AAW9QHD2-F1
#
_cell.length_a   1.000
_cell.length_b   1.000
_cell.length_c   1.000
_cell.angle_alpha   90.00
_cell.angle_beta   90.00
_cell.angle_gamma   90.00
#
_symmetry.space_group_name_H-M   'P 1'
#
loop_
_entity.id
_entity.type
_entity.pdbx_description
1 polymer ?
#
loop_
_entity_poly.entity_id
_entity_poly.type
_entity_poly.pdbx_seq_one_letter_code
_entity_poly.pdbx_strand_id
1 'polypeptide(L)'
;MRRSKTESRCPERPCDGFPIPMGRMPIAGPCSGRPRTWRWVLAWIVQKVTGCPYLGSHSTGARCYSTPARFEHCDGTKISESQLEVRMDQPIRQYGMVAKRQQSKGLNTSLAPIVCLSLLVVVGSTASANEWSYPGDPGFVARSLQEMPAAKASWETPEYGYFTGVNPLTGGTTVNAPWQLVAVNASTAYALGYYGQGVTLGMMDSGYRVTHQGFQTGLIAPVRATGVYGTSGFGYRNTANPGNPFTAGETFTVDGDTARTSDYSHGTGMLGVTSGIRDGLSQHGISFASMMYVAKTGGSDTQSHGPFHDYVYWYTANKALVDAGAKVINSSWGSFVQTLNRTQFDGSGNNLGTNGNLVNGYQLPGKDSASPTAMATTIPNEYLKDLEYQYFFTKKSYSEGGIQYNPKYPGRSFMDAIWDAIKVTGTVNVRSAGNNDWSNPYFRPAYPLFNPAAENQFVAVGGVQPPTAANPEYTKQFGYNEAGLAKWWTVSTPSNAVRTTGSGGDTTYSNSSGTSPATPVATAAMGVLLSRYPNMDAKQVREVMLTTSNNKMTDGVRFLGTGQTSPSGASIAWTAPDGLPDDRWGWGIPDLAKGMYGPAQFLSPMLYNMSKAPVDVWSNDISQVAIKQREREDLQWLASYKQQGIAFAGEFSPNVLNPNGTLNKQAFVLQGLLNDPAVQAITNGRPETYDKISYEDAVKWRKEWMDARAAHIQSKIDRGQYTASLTKTGAGTLFLTGNNTYAGGSTVAGGKLSIVGTNSSGVTVSNGGTLGGTGTVAGTIAVLKGGVLSPGVSAEEAAGITSVVASVAVTPGDVLRASAVKVGLGGGFKATLKAGGESSRLMATGPVALGGSLVLEATAVPSAGEVYTLIQAASIQGTFTGLPEGSVVTANGRQYRISYQGSKVTLTAS
;
A
#
# COMPACT_ATOMS: atom_id res chain seq x y z
N MET A 1 -44.91 29.54 18.58
CA MET A 1 -46.20 30.27 18.47
C MET A 1 -46.64 30.27 17.01
N ARG A 2 -47.91 29.87 16.77
CA ARG A 2 -48.85 30.12 15.64
C ARG A 2 -48.33 30.03 14.19
N ARG A 3 -48.76 28.97 13.45
CA ARG A 3 -49.83 28.92 12.41
C ARG A 3 -49.27 29.27 11.01
N SER A 4 -49.64 28.66 9.88
CA SER A 4 -50.59 27.59 9.52
C SER A 4 -50.48 27.32 8.01
N LYS A 5 -50.75 26.06 7.61
CA LYS A 5 -51.48 25.59 6.40
C LYS A 5 -51.20 26.24 5.03
N THR A 6 -50.92 25.39 4.02
CA THR A 6 -51.90 25.00 2.99
C THR A 6 -51.44 23.78 2.15
N GLU A 7 -52.36 22.84 1.96
CA GLU A 7 -52.39 21.76 0.97
C GLU A 7 -52.60 22.39 -0.45
N SER A 8 -52.36 21.80 -1.63
CA SER A 8 -52.87 20.53 -2.15
C SER A 8 -52.55 20.40 -3.67
N ARG A 9 -52.33 19.15 -4.11
CA ARG A 9 -52.77 18.47 -5.38
C ARG A 9 -52.25 18.87 -6.78
N CYS A 10 -51.75 17.83 -7.48
CA CYS A 10 -51.78 17.48 -8.92
C CYS A 10 -53.07 17.89 -9.68
N PRO A 11 -53.20 17.89 -11.05
CA PRO A 11 -52.70 16.84 -11.97
C PRO A 11 -52.49 17.21 -13.49
N GLU A 12 -52.29 16.17 -14.31
CA GLU A 12 -52.66 16.01 -15.75
C GLU A 12 -51.74 16.41 -16.94
N ARG A 13 -51.68 15.49 -17.91
CA ARG A 13 -51.10 15.58 -19.28
C ARG A 13 -52.07 16.32 -20.23
N PRO A 14 -51.70 16.67 -21.49
CA PRO A 14 -51.90 15.74 -22.62
C PRO A 14 -50.91 15.89 -23.82
N CYS A 15 -51.11 15.00 -24.80
CA CYS A 15 -50.36 14.75 -26.04
C CYS A 15 -50.60 15.76 -27.18
N ASP A 16 -49.72 15.74 -28.20
CA ASP A 16 -49.95 15.94 -29.65
C ASP A 16 -48.63 15.55 -30.38
N GLY A 17 -48.50 14.98 -31.58
CA GLY A 17 -49.37 14.66 -32.72
C GLY A 17 -48.51 14.58 -34.01
N PHE A 18 -48.66 13.49 -34.79
CA PHE A 18 -47.97 13.00 -36.02
C PHE A 18 -47.99 13.92 -37.30
N PRO A 19 -47.35 13.63 -38.50
CA PRO A 19 -47.41 12.35 -39.28
C PRO A 19 -46.23 11.93 -40.23
N ILE A 20 -46.39 10.73 -40.82
CA ILE A 20 -45.55 9.93 -41.77
C ILE A 20 -46.00 10.16 -43.24
N PRO A 21 -45.29 9.70 -44.31
CA PRO A 21 -45.56 8.37 -44.91
C PRO A 21 -44.32 7.64 -45.57
N MET A 22 -44.11 6.35 -45.33
CA MET A 22 -44.37 5.15 -46.18
C MET A 22 -43.72 5.05 -47.60
N GLY A 23 -43.00 3.94 -47.81
CA GLY A 23 -42.67 3.31 -49.11
C GLY A 23 -42.48 1.78 -48.96
N ARG A 24 -43.22 0.99 -49.76
CA ARG A 24 -43.63 -0.44 -49.61
C ARG A 24 -42.57 -1.57 -49.77
N MET A 25 -42.91 -2.73 -49.17
CA MET A 25 -42.45 -4.15 -49.34
C MET A 25 -42.97 -4.84 -50.65
N PRO A 26 -42.87 -6.19 -50.93
CA PRO A 26 -42.04 -7.34 -50.44
C PRO A 26 -41.51 -8.31 -51.58
N ILE A 27 -40.82 -9.44 -51.24
CA ILE A 27 -41.21 -10.86 -51.54
C ILE A 27 -40.06 -11.90 -51.33
N ALA A 28 -40.43 -13.03 -50.67
CA ALA A 28 -39.92 -14.43 -50.66
C ALA A 28 -38.58 -14.86 -49.98
N GLY A 29 -38.67 -15.87 -49.09
CA GLY A 29 -37.56 -16.72 -48.57
C GLY A 29 -37.44 -18.06 -49.34
N PRO A 30 -37.08 -19.22 -48.74
CA PRO A 30 -36.11 -19.54 -47.67
C PRO A 30 -35.15 -20.73 -48.05
N CYS A 31 -34.38 -21.25 -47.07
CA CYS A 31 -33.82 -22.63 -46.95
C CYS A 31 -32.35 -22.97 -47.31
N SER A 32 -31.68 -23.52 -46.27
CA SER A 32 -30.83 -24.74 -46.23
C SER A 32 -29.33 -24.69 -46.55
N GLY A 33 -28.54 -25.41 -45.72
CA GLY A 33 -27.25 -26.02 -46.11
C GLY A 33 -26.01 -25.71 -45.26
N ARG A 34 -25.71 -26.54 -44.25
CA ARG A 34 -24.32 -26.83 -43.81
C ARG A 34 -23.64 -27.77 -44.84
N PRO A 35 -22.42 -28.30 -44.61
CA PRO A 35 -21.07 -27.71 -44.52
C PRO A 35 -20.08 -28.45 -45.47
N ARG A 36 -18.77 -28.15 -45.44
CA ARG A 36 -17.58 -29.04 -45.70
C ARG A 36 -16.45 -28.29 -46.44
N THR A 37 -15.31 -28.05 -45.79
CA THR A 37 -14.01 -28.77 -45.86
C THR A 37 -13.33 -28.76 -47.23
N TRP A 38 -12.00 -28.55 -47.26
CA TRP A 38 -10.91 -29.19 -48.06
C TRP A 38 -9.76 -28.15 -48.18
N ARG A 39 -8.60 -28.25 -47.52
CA ARG A 39 -7.44 -29.17 -47.63
C ARG A 39 -6.65 -29.11 -48.96
N TRP A 40 -5.44 -28.54 -48.85
CA TRP A 40 -4.12 -28.92 -49.40
C TRP A 40 -3.62 -28.59 -50.83
N VAL A 41 -2.30 -28.35 -50.83
CA VAL A 41 -1.22 -28.57 -51.83
C VAL A 41 -0.78 -27.34 -52.67
N LEU A 42 0.40 -26.70 -52.51
CA LEU A 42 1.85 -27.04 -52.66
C LEU A 42 2.39 -26.84 -54.10
N ALA A 43 3.39 -25.95 -54.26
CA ALA A 43 4.57 -26.02 -55.17
C ALA A 43 5.21 -24.60 -55.29
N TRP A 44 6.40 -24.33 -54.75
CA TRP A 44 7.76 -24.50 -55.31
C TRP A 44 8.05 -23.70 -56.60
N ILE A 45 9.05 -22.80 -56.53
CA ILE A 45 10.16 -22.65 -57.50
C ILE A 45 11.33 -21.89 -56.84
N VAL A 46 12.53 -22.33 -57.20
CA VAL A 46 13.88 -22.00 -56.73
C VAL A 46 14.57 -21.05 -57.73
N GLN A 47 15.44 -20.14 -57.27
CA GLN A 47 16.71 -19.86 -57.97
C GLN A 47 17.76 -19.16 -57.09
N LYS A 48 18.97 -19.76 -57.07
CA LYS A 48 20.27 -19.30 -56.52
C LYS A 48 20.95 -18.29 -57.45
N VAL A 49 21.79 -17.40 -56.90
CA VAL A 49 23.14 -16.97 -57.40
C VAL A 49 23.91 -16.34 -56.21
N THR A 50 24.80 -17.03 -55.47
CA THR A 50 26.30 -17.06 -55.52
C THR A 50 27.06 -15.73 -55.61
N GLY A 51 28.01 -15.50 -54.68
CA GLY A 51 29.23 -14.70 -54.94
C GLY A 51 29.83 -13.91 -53.75
N CYS A 52 30.79 -14.51 -53.03
CA CYS A 52 31.97 -13.83 -52.42
C CYS A 52 33.18 -14.19 -53.34
N PRO A 53 34.40 -13.57 -53.33
CA PRO A 53 35.18 -13.13 -52.16
C PRO A 53 36.18 -11.96 -52.39
N TYR A 54 36.99 -11.58 -51.37
CA TYR A 54 38.44 -11.24 -51.39
C TYR A 54 38.84 -10.78 -49.95
N LEU A 55 39.65 -11.46 -49.13
CA LEU A 55 41.07 -11.88 -49.11
C LEU A 55 42.13 -10.79 -48.80
N GLY A 56 42.95 -11.07 -47.76
CA GLY A 56 44.27 -10.48 -47.48
C GLY A 56 44.47 -10.07 -46.00
N SER A 57 44.86 -10.96 -45.08
CA SER A 57 46.26 -11.32 -44.66
C SER A 57 46.94 -10.22 -43.81
N HIS A 58 47.66 -10.44 -42.70
CA HIS A 58 48.37 -11.62 -42.19
C HIS A 58 48.88 -11.39 -40.75
N SER A 59 48.89 -12.47 -39.93
CA SER A 59 49.99 -12.96 -39.06
C SER A 59 50.51 -12.07 -37.90
N THR A 60 50.87 -12.50 -36.68
CA THR A 60 51.60 -13.67 -36.10
C THR A 60 51.45 -13.54 -34.55
N GLY A 61 51.54 -14.52 -33.64
CA GLY A 61 51.89 -15.95 -33.58
C GLY A 61 51.61 -16.49 -32.15
N ALA A 62 51.20 -17.76 -32.01
CA ALA A 62 51.98 -18.93 -31.51
C ALA A 62 52.30 -18.89 -29.98
N ARG A 63 52.14 -19.92 -29.10
CA ARG A 63 52.13 -21.42 -29.11
C ARG A 63 51.38 -21.90 -27.84
N CYS A 64 50.49 -22.92 -27.86
CA CYS A 64 50.68 -24.40 -27.81
C CYS A 64 51.24 -25.01 -26.50
N TYR A 65 50.44 -25.89 -25.86
CA TYR A 65 50.72 -27.27 -25.33
C TYR A 65 49.37 -27.85 -24.82
N SER A 66 48.67 -28.74 -25.57
CA SER A 66 48.72 -30.23 -25.60
C SER A 66 47.98 -30.97 -24.45
N THR A 67 46.72 -31.36 -24.72
CA THR A 67 46.06 -32.71 -24.70
C THR A 67 46.65 -33.92 -23.91
N PRO A 68 45.95 -35.09 -23.79
CA PRO A 68 44.53 -35.47 -24.04
C PRO A 68 43.90 -36.51 -23.06
N ALA A 69 42.62 -36.87 -23.29
CA ALA A 69 42.03 -38.24 -23.38
C ALA A 69 40.64 -38.33 -22.69
N ARG A 70 39.60 -39.06 -23.13
CA ARG A 70 39.22 -39.87 -24.31
C ARG A 70 37.69 -40.12 -24.15
N PHE A 71 36.87 -39.85 -25.18
CA PHE A 71 36.09 -40.80 -26.01
C PHE A 71 34.96 -41.63 -25.36
N GLU A 72 33.72 -41.42 -25.84
CA GLU A 72 32.70 -42.39 -26.37
C GLU A 72 31.41 -41.58 -26.70
N HIS A 73 31.01 -41.33 -27.96
CA HIS A 73 30.05 -42.09 -28.82
C HIS A 73 28.75 -42.52 -28.10
N CYS A 74 27.50 -42.33 -28.56
CA CYS A 74 26.89 -42.16 -29.88
C CYS A 74 25.45 -41.60 -29.75
N ASP A 75 24.91 -41.10 -30.88
CA ASP A 75 23.48 -40.92 -31.26
C ASP A 75 22.54 -40.14 -30.33
N GLY A 76 21.64 -39.28 -30.78
CA GLY A 76 20.99 -39.11 -32.07
C GLY A 76 19.62 -38.46 -31.78
N THR A 77 18.97 -37.96 -32.82
CA THR A 77 17.57 -37.47 -32.86
C THR A 77 17.20 -36.11 -32.24
N LYS A 78 16.78 -35.23 -33.17
CA LYS A 78 15.93 -34.03 -33.00
C LYS A 78 14.61 -34.39 -32.29
N ILE A 79 13.94 -33.40 -31.68
CA ILE A 79 12.58 -32.90 -32.04
C ILE A 79 12.00 -31.94 -30.97
N SER A 80 11.44 -30.84 -31.49
CA SER A 80 10.33 -29.95 -31.10
C SER A 80 9.93 -29.56 -29.68
N GLU A 81 9.54 -28.28 -29.62
CA GLU A 81 8.41 -27.70 -28.86
C GLU A 81 7.36 -28.70 -28.36
N SER A 82 6.99 -28.59 -27.08
CA SER A 82 5.64 -28.20 -26.65
C SER A 82 5.52 -28.23 -25.12
N GLN A 83 4.54 -27.47 -24.67
CA GLN A 83 4.10 -27.20 -23.31
C GLN A 83 4.09 -28.39 -22.35
N LEU A 84 4.33 -28.13 -21.05
CA LEU A 84 3.38 -28.51 -20.00
C LEU A 84 3.75 -27.96 -18.62
N GLU A 85 2.68 -27.60 -17.92
CA GLU A 85 2.56 -27.29 -16.49
C GLU A 85 3.35 -28.25 -15.60
N VAL A 86 3.96 -27.74 -14.53
CA VAL A 86 4.28 -28.55 -13.34
C VAL A 86 4.02 -27.74 -12.07
N ARG A 87 3.08 -28.26 -11.26
CA ARG A 87 2.89 -28.00 -9.84
C ARG A 87 4.20 -28.24 -9.08
N MET A 88 4.56 -27.39 -8.12
CA MET A 88 5.64 -27.71 -7.17
C MET A 88 5.12 -27.67 -5.73
N ASP A 89 4.93 -28.87 -5.17
CA ASP A 89 5.10 -29.16 -3.74
C ASP A 89 6.57 -29.54 -3.51
N GLN A 90 7.26 -28.73 -2.67
CA GLN A 90 8.39 -28.94 -1.72
C GLN A 90 9.37 -30.16 -1.83
N PRO A 91 10.59 -30.12 -1.24
CA PRO A 91 11.44 -29.01 -0.79
C PRO A 91 12.89 -29.07 -1.35
N ILE A 92 13.57 -27.92 -1.43
CA ILE A 92 14.97 -27.80 -1.89
C ILE A 92 15.96 -28.13 -0.75
N ARG A 93 16.93 -28.98 -1.09
CA ARG A 93 18.11 -29.34 -0.30
C ARG A 93 18.97 -28.11 0.08
N GLN A 94 19.42 -28.09 1.33
CA GLN A 94 20.48 -27.20 1.84
C GLN A 94 21.76 -27.31 1.00
N TYR A 95 22.25 -26.18 0.51
CA TYR A 95 23.67 -25.99 0.20
C TYR A 95 24.31 -25.22 1.36
N GLY A 96 25.28 -25.85 2.02
CA GLY A 96 26.03 -25.26 3.12
C GLY A 96 27.00 -24.18 2.62
N MET A 97 26.91 -22.99 3.19
CA MET A 97 27.96 -21.97 3.10
C MET A 97 28.95 -22.16 4.25
N VAL A 98 30.22 -22.33 3.88
CA VAL A 98 31.37 -22.37 4.78
C VAL A 98 31.65 -20.95 5.27
N ALA A 99 31.37 -20.68 6.55
CA ALA A 99 31.82 -19.48 7.23
C ALA A 99 33.22 -19.71 7.82
N LYS A 100 34.25 -19.06 7.25
CA LYS A 100 35.55 -18.89 7.93
C LYS A 100 35.39 -17.86 9.04
N ARG A 101 35.41 -18.32 10.29
CA ARG A 101 35.49 -17.46 11.48
C ARG A 101 36.94 -17.38 11.94
N GLN A 102 37.50 -16.17 11.95
CA GLN A 102 38.79 -15.88 12.55
C GLN A 102 38.66 -15.88 14.08
N GLN A 103 39.67 -16.47 14.73
CA GLN A 103 39.77 -16.72 16.16
C GLN A 103 39.93 -15.44 16.98
N SER A 104 39.26 -15.39 18.13
CA SER A 104 39.81 -14.78 19.34
C SER A 104 39.68 -15.76 20.51
N LYS A 105 40.84 -16.07 21.13
CA LYS A 105 41.05 -16.78 22.40
C LYS A 105 40.43 -15.94 23.53
N GLY A 106 39.91 -16.41 24.66
CA GLY A 106 39.76 -17.70 25.32
C GLY A 106 39.45 -17.41 26.80
N LEU A 107 38.65 -18.25 27.49
CA LEU A 107 38.88 -18.77 28.86
C LEU A 107 37.67 -19.59 29.40
N ASN A 108 37.94 -20.88 29.60
CA ASN A 108 37.52 -21.83 30.66
C ASN A 108 36.06 -21.95 31.18
N THR A 109 35.39 -22.99 30.66
CA THR A 109 34.82 -24.20 31.32
C THR A 109 34.16 -24.15 32.72
N SER A 110 32.90 -24.57 32.78
CA SER A 110 32.36 -25.60 33.70
C SER A 110 31.00 -26.12 33.19
N LEU A 111 30.78 -27.44 33.26
CA LEU A 111 29.66 -28.22 32.71
C LEU A 111 28.76 -28.79 33.84
N ALA A 112 27.47 -28.98 33.49
CA ALA A 112 26.41 -29.85 34.07
C ALA A 112 25.31 -29.19 34.94
N PRO A 113 24.07 -29.75 35.00
CA PRO A 113 23.28 -30.47 33.98
C PRO A 113 21.89 -29.80 33.73
N ILE A 114 21.28 -30.13 32.60
CA ILE A 114 19.96 -29.65 32.16
C ILE A 114 18.87 -30.40 32.95
N VAL A 115 18.13 -29.66 33.78
CA VAL A 115 16.82 -30.07 34.30
C VAL A 115 15.75 -29.39 33.44
N CYS A 116 14.98 -30.21 32.70
CA CYS A 116 13.78 -29.78 32.02
C CYS A 116 12.74 -29.32 33.05
N LEU A 117 12.44 -28.02 33.08
CA LEU A 117 11.21 -27.49 33.66
C LEU A 117 10.49 -26.62 32.63
N SER A 118 9.32 -27.10 32.24
CA SER A 118 8.32 -26.48 31.39
C SER A 118 7.63 -25.30 32.08
N LEU A 119 7.23 -24.31 31.26
CA LEU A 119 6.25 -23.25 31.53
C LEU A 119 6.60 -22.19 32.60
N LEU A 120 7.13 -21.07 32.12
CA LEU A 120 6.70 -19.75 32.58
C LEU A 120 6.64 -18.82 31.37
N VAL A 121 5.47 -18.20 31.17
CA VAL A 121 5.31 -17.00 30.36
C VAL A 121 6.27 -15.97 30.94
N VAL A 122 7.41 -15.80 30.29
CA VAL A 122 8.26 -14.63 30.51
C VAL A 122 7.44 -13.47 29.96
N VAL A 123 6.80 -12.74 30.88
CA VAL A 123 6.58 -11.30 30.77
C VAL A 123 7.82 -10.77 30.07
N GLY A 124 7.66 -10.32 28.83
CA GLY A 124 8.77 -9.91 27.98
C GLY A 124 9.76 -9.15 28.83
N SER A 125 10.96 -9.72 28.97
CA SER A 125 12.07 -9.08 29.63
C SER A 125 12.07 -7.64 29.16
N THR A 126 11.87 -6.72 30.10
CA THR A 126 12.01 -5.29 29.89
C THR A 126 13.37 -5.08 29.25
N ALA A 127 13.41 -5.04 27.91
CA ALA A 127 14.30 -4.09 27.25
C ALA A 127 13.96 -2.78 27.94
N SER A 128 14.91 -2.29 28.72
CA SER A 128 14.74 -1.22 29.68
C SER A 128 13.81 -0.17 29.10
N ALA A 129 12.72 0.15 29.80
CA ALA A 129 11.81 1.23 29.45
C ALA A 129 12.48 2.63 29.46
N ASN A 130 13.81 2.69 29.39
CA ASN A 130 14.67 3.85 29.57
C ASN A 130 15.30 4.35 28.25
N GLU A 131 15.03 3.72 27.09
CA GLU A 131 15.60 4.18 25.80
C GLU A 131 14.67 5.10 25.00
N TRP A 132 13.36 5.11 25.28
CA TRP A 132 12.36 5.83 24.46
C TRP A 132 11.58 6.91 25.21
N SER A 133 11.75 6.99 26.52
CA SER A 133 11.11 7.97 27.38
C SER A 133 12.12 8.54 28.38
N TYR A 134 11.80 9.71 28.93
CA TYR A 134 12.62 10.39 29.90
C TYR A 134 12.19 10.04 31.34
N PRO A 135 13.07 10.19 32.34
CA PRO A 135 12.69 10.00 33.74
C PRO A 135 11.47 10.85 34.12
N GLY A 136 10.38 10.21 34.52
CA GLY A 136 9.12 10.89 34.87
C GLY A 136 8.19 11.18 33.70
N ASP A 137 8.38 10.55 32.53
CA ASP A 137 7.38 10.58 31.44
C ASP A 137 6.02 10.10 31.98
N PRO A 138 4.96 10.93 31.88
CA PRO A 138 3.64 10.59 32.41
C PRO A 138 2.93 9.49 31.62
N GLY A 139 3.37 9.19 30.39
CA GLY A 139 2.71 8.24 29.49
C GLY A 139 2.60 6.83 30.08
N PHE A 140 1.40 6.26 30.10
CA PHE A 140 1.17 4.86 30.50
C PHE A 140 0.26 4.09 29.54
N VAL A 141 0.45 2.77 29.51
CA VAL A 141 -0.34 1.85 28.67
C VAL A 141 -1.58 1.39 29.44
N ALA A 142 -2.75 1.56 28.84
CA ALA A 142 -4.02 1.11 29.40
C ALA A 142 -4.08 -0.42 29.47
N ARG A 143 -4.56 -0.94 30.60
CA ARG A 143 -4.80 -2.38 30.83
C ARG A 143 -6.26 -2.75 30.69
N SER A 144 -7.15 -1.75 30.69
CA SER A 144 -8.59 -1.91 30.52
C SER A 144 -9.20 -0.78 29.69
N LEU A 145 -10.40 -1.00 29.14
CA LEU A 145 -11.11 0.04 28.40
C LEU A 145 -11.47 1.25 29.29
N GLN A 146 -11.67 1.03 30.59
CA GLN A 146 -11.92 2.10 31.56
C GLN A 146 -10.71 3.03 31.74
N GLU A 147 -9.49 2.51 31.61
CA GLU A 147 -8.26 3.28 31.73
C GLU A 147 -7.94 4.10 30.46
N MET A 148 -8.52 3.76 29.31
CA MET A 148 -8.19 4.37 28.02
C MET A 148 -8.23 5.91 28.01
N PRO A 149 -9.26 6.59 28.56
CA PRO A 149 -9.26 8.05 28.60
C PRO A 149 -8.08 8.64 29.39
N ALA A 150 -7.76 8.06 30.55
CA ALA A 150 -6.65 8.51 31.38
C ALA A 150 -5.29 8.20 30.74
N ALA A 151 -5.15 7.03 30.11
CA ALA A 151 -3.96 6.64 29.37
C ALA A 151 -3.71 7.58 28.20
N LYS A 152 -4.72 7.87 27.37
CA LYS A 152 -4.61 8.85 26.28
C LYS A 152 -4.15 10.21 26.78
N ALA A 153 -4.81 10.74 27.81
CA ALA A 153 -4.45 12.02 28.41
C ALA A 153 -3.01 12.05 28.95
N SER A 154 -2.50 10.92 29.44
CA SER A 154 -1.12 10.81 29.93
C SER A 154 -0.06 10.95 28.83
N TRP A 155 -0.41 10.61 27.58
CA TRP A 155 0.47 10.79 26.41
C TRP A 155 0.34 12.17 25.76
N GLU A 156 -0.74 12.91 26.06
CA GLU A 156 -1.05 14.24 25.52
C GLU A 156 -0.31 15.34 26.30
N THR A 157 1.02 15.20 26.41
CA THR A 157 1.93 16.17 27.01
C THR A 157 2.08 17.42 26.14
N PRO A 158 2.68 18.53 26.63
CA PRO A 158 2.91 19.72 25.80
C PRO A 158 3.65 19.45 24.47
N GLU A 159 4.56 18.47 24.45
CA GLU A 159 5.28 18.00 23.26
C GLU A 159 4.41 17.16 22.29
N TYR A 160 3.24 16.66 22.71
CA TYR A 160 2.23 16.03 21.84
C TYR A 160 1.40 17.09 21.09
N GLY A 161 1.22 18.24 21.75
CA GLY A 161 0.57 19.44 21.23
C GLY A 161 -0.96 19.39 21.21
N TYR A 162 -1.58 20.25 20.40
CA TYR A 162 -3.01 20.59 20.49
C TYR A 162 -3.68 20.61 19.13
N PHE A 163 -4.97 20.23 19.09
CA PHE A 163 -5.77 20.16 17.87
C PHE A 163 -5.81 21.48 17.09
N THR A 164 -5.88 22.60 17.81
CA THR A 164 -5.93 23.96 17.23
C THR A 164 -4.57 24.51 16.82
N GLY A 165 -3.48 23.78 17.11
CA GLY A 165 -2.12 24.31 17.04
C GLY A 165 -1.86 25.45 18.03
N VAL A 166 -2.74 25.71 19.00
CA VAL A 166 -2.62 26.80 19.98
C VAL A 166 -2.81 26.29 21.40
N ASN A 167 -1.97 26.80 22.30
CA ASN A 167 -2.03 26.77 23.75
C ASN A 167 -3.39 27.17 24.37
N PRO A 168 -4.36 26.30 24.74
CA PRO A 168 -5.62 26.77 25.34
C PRO A 168 -5.40 27.43 26.72
N LEU A 169 -4.33 27.07 27.42
CA LEU A 169 -3.98 27.54 28.76
C LEU A 169 -3.25 28.89 28.76
N THR A 170 -2.79 29.37 27.60
CA THR A 170 -1.95 30.59 27.48
C THR A 170 -2.58 31.70 26.64
N GLY A 171 -3.92 31.76 26.58
CA GLY A 171 -4.65 32.93 26.11
C GLY A 171 -4.37 33.34 24.65
N GLY A 172 -4.40 32.38 23.71
CA GLY A 172 -4.43 32.68 22.28
C GLY A 172 -3.11 33.17 21.66
N THR A 173 -2.00 33.12 22.39
CA THR A 173 -0.66 33.27 21.79
C THR A 173 -0.36 32.05 20.92
N THR A 174 0.09 32.25 19.67
CA THR A 174 0.45 31.16 18.75
C THR A 174 1.46 30.24 19.43
N VAL A 175 1.05 29.02 19.79
CA VAL A 175 2.00 28.05 20.32
C VAL A 175 2.59 27.28 19.16
N ASN A 176 3.92 27.18 19.15
CA ASN A 176 4.69 26.27 18.32
C ASN A 176 4.46 24.81 18.77
N ALA A 177 3.20 24.34 18.73
CA ALA A 177 2.79 23.02 19.20
C ALA A 177 2.52 22.07 18.03
N PRO A 178 2.88 20.79 18.14
CA PRO A 178 2.49 19.81 17.15
C PRO A 178 0.96 19.65 17.07
N TRP A 179 0.41 19.67 15.87
CA TRP A 179 -0.98 19.26 15.65
C TRP A 179 -1.05 17.94 14.87
N GLN A 180 0.06 17.55 14.24
CA GLN A 180 0.13 16.35 13.41
C GLN A 180 -0.10 15.05 14.19
N LEU A 181 0.27 14.99 15.47
CA LEU A 181 0.02 13.84 16.34
C LEU A 181 -1.47 13.68 16.66
N VAL A 182 -2.14 14.81 16.91
CA VAL A 182 -3.58 14.87 17.16
C VAL A 182 -4.36 14.45 15.92
N ALA A 183 -3.98 14.97 14.74
CA ALA A 183 -4.68 14.69 13.49
C ALA A 183 -4.68 13.21 13.08
N VAL A 184 -3.67 12.45 13.51
CA VAL A 184 -3.61 10.99 13.25
C VAL A 184 -4.07 10.16 14.44
N ASN A 185 -4.58 10.78 15.51
CA ASN A 185 -5.01 10.13 16.76
C ASN A 185 -3.91 9.28 17.44
N ALA A 186 -2.67 9.76 17.44
CA ALA A 186 -1.51 9.02 17.94
C ALA A 186 -1.61 8.58 19.41
N SER A 187 -2.22 9.40 20.29
CA SER A 187 -2.38 9.10 21.72
C SER A 187 -3.16 7.81 21.98
N THR A 188 -4.07 7.42 21.07
CA THR A 188 -4.79 6.15 21.19
C THR A 188 -3.87 4.95 20.96
N ALA A 189 -2.98 5.03 19.96
CA ALA A 189 -1.98 3.99 19.73
C ALA A 189 -0.97 3.92 20.88
N TYR A 190 -0.52 5.07 21.39
CA TYR A 190 0.41 5.13 22.52
C TYR A 190 -0.20 4.57 23.81
N ALA A 191 -1.47 4.89 24.09
CA ALA A 191 -2.23 4.31 25.20
C ALA A 191 -2.39 2.79 25.07
N LEU A 192 -2.36 2.26 23.85
CA LEU A 192 -2.33 0.82 23.56
C LEU A 192 -0.92 0.21 23.57
N GLY A 193 0.11 1.03 23.78
CA GLY A 193 1.51 0.63 23.84
C GLY A 193 2.21 0.55 22.49
N TYR A 194 1.70 1.19 21.44
CA TYR A 194 2.28 1.17 20.09
C TYR A 194 2.73 2.56 19.66
N TYR A 195 4.05 2.73 19.48
CA TYR A 195 4.70 4.01 19.16
C TYR A 195 5.87 3.83 18.16
N GLY A 196 5.90 2.69 17.44
CA GLY A 196 6.90 2.38 16.40
C GLY A 196 8.01 1.42 16.82
N GLN A 197 8.00 0.95 18.06
CA GLN A 197 9.03 0.08 18.60
C GLN A 197 9.20 -1.21 17.78
N GLY A 198 10.45 -1.62 17.57
CA GLY A 198 10.79 -2.83 16.81
C GLY A 198 10.58 -2.71 15.29
N VAL A 199 10.24 -1.52 14.79
CA VAL A 199 10.06 -1.25 13.36
C VAL A 199 11.26 -0.49 12.82
N THR A 200 11.69 -0.85 11.62
CA THR A 200 12.72 -0.13 10.87
C THR A 200 12.10 0.69 9.75
N LEU A 201 12.36 1.99 9.76
CA LEU A 201 11.97 2.96 8.75
C LEU A 201 13.22 3.47 8.01
N GLY A 202 13.01 4.00 6.81
CA GLY A 202 14.04 4.66 6.03
C GLY A 202 13.64 6.08 5.67
N MET A 203 14.62 6.95 5.44
CA MET A 203 14.42 8.25 4.81
C MET A 203 15.45 8.47 3.72
N MET A 204 14.97 8.86 2.56
CA MET A 204 15.78 9.38 1.47
C MET A 204 15.46 10.87 1.35
N ASP A 205 16.35 11.75 1.82
CA ASP A 205 16.17 13.21 1.82
C ASP A 205 17.53 13.91 1.69
N SER A 206 17.70 15.15 2.13
CA SER A 206 18.97 15.89 2.02
C SER A 206 19.99 15.55 3.12
N GLY A 207 19.77 14.44 3.84
CA GLY A 207 20.47 14.05 5.07
C GLY A 207 19.90 14.74 6.32
N TYR A 208 20.59 14.64 7.46
CA TYR A 208 20.15 15.28 8.70
C TYR A 208 21.30 15.84 9.53
N ARG A 209 20.98 16.82 10.39
CA ARG A 209 21.94 17.43 11.32
C ARG A 209 22.15 16.54 12.55
N VAL A 210 23.20 15.71 12.52
CA VAL A 210 23.48 14.69 13.55
C VAL A 210 23.61 15.20 14.99
N THR A 211 24.02 16.46 15.18
CA THR A 211 24.24 17.04 16.50
C THR A 211 22.96 17.62 17.13
N HIS A 212 21.85 17.66 16.39
CA HIS A 212 20.59 18.17 16.92
C HIS A 212 20.12 17.34 18.13
N GLN A 213 19.71 18.00 19.22
CA GLN A 213 19.34 17.36 20.49
C GLN A 213 18.23 16.31 20.30
N GLY A 214 17.25 16.63 19.46
CA GLY A 214 16.13 15.74 19.12
C GLY A 214 16.52 14.43 18.42
N PHE A 215 17.79 14.24 18.08
CA PHE A 215 18.33 13.03 17.43
C PHE A 215 19.41 12.33 18.25
N GLN A 216 19.66 12.75 19.49
CA GLN A 216 20.65 12.10 20.36
C GLN A 216 20.07 10.80 20.95
N THR A 217 19.88 9.81 20.09
CA THR A 217 19.33 8.49 20.39
C THR A 217 20.02 7.40 19.56
N GLY A 218 20.05 6.17 20.06
CA GLY A 218 20.55 5.00 19.32
C GLY A 218 19.62 4.54 18.19
N LEU A 219 18.47 5.20 18.01
CA LEU A 219 17.42 4.82 17.06
C LEU A 219 17.52 5.53 15.70
N ILE A 220 18.53 6.38 15.50
CA ILE A 220 18.73 7.08 14.24
C ILE A 220 20.14 6.81 13.76
N ALA A 221 20.26 6.25 12.55
CA ALA A 221 21.55 5.93 11.95
C ALA A 221 21.58 6.31 10.47
N PRO A 222 22.71 6.79 9.93
CA PRO A 222 22.90 6.89 8.49
C PRO A 222 23.14 5.50 7.89
N VAL A 223 22.75 5.29 6.63
CA VAL A 223 23.31 4.19 5.83
C VAL A 223 24.59 4.63 5.15
N ARG A 224 25.49 3.69 4.87
CA ARG A 224 26.72 3.92 4.11
C ARG A 224 26.80 2.95 2.94
N ALA A 225 26.91 3.47 1.72
CA ALA A 225 27.12 2.68 0.52
C ALA A 225 27.95 3.46 -0.50
N THR A 226 28.68 2.75 -1.36
CA THR A 226 29.51 3.37 -2.40
C THR A 226 29.21 2.78 -3.76
N GLY A 227 29.50 3.54 -4.80
CA GLY A 227 29.33 3.11 -6.18
C GLY A 227 30.08 4.01 -7.14
N VAL A 228 29.84 3.80 -8.43
CA VAL A 228 30.41 4.60 -9.52
C VAL A 228 29.25 5.06 -10.39
N TYR A 229 29.17 6.36 -10.66
CA TYR A 229 28.11 6.91 -11.51
C TYR A 229 28.17 6.25 -12.89
N GLY A 230 27.01 5.77 -13.37
CA GLY A 230 26.89 5.17 -14.69
C GLY A 230 26.69 6.20 -15.80
N THR A 231 26.14 7.35 -15.45
CA THR A 231 25.89 8.49 -16.35
C THR A 231 26.38 9.80 -15.73
N SER A 232 26.51 10.83 -16.56
CA SER A 232 26.71 12.21 -16.10
C SER A 232 25.37 12.92 -16.02
N GLY A 233 25.24 13.88 -15.13
CA GLY A 233 24.01 14.65 -14.98
C GLY A 233 24.14 15.70 -13.89
N PHE A 234 23.01 16.25 -13.47
CA PHE A 234 22.99 17.39 -12.56
C PHE A 234 21.60 17.58 -11.95
N GLY A 235 21.56 18.34 -10.86
CA GLY A 235 20.34 18.87 -10.29
C GLY A 235 19.93 20.17 -10.98
N TYR A 236 18.71 20.22 -11.53
CA TYR A 236 18.16 21.49 -12.01
C TYR A 236 17.94 22.41 -10.80
N ARG A 237 18.65 23.53 -10.73
CA ARG A 237 18.31 24.63 -9.81
C ARG A 237 17.59 25.73 -10.59
N ASN A 238 16.90 26.58 -9.84
CA ASN A 238 16.14 27.77 -10.25
C ASN A 238 16.99 28.88 -10.94
N THR A 239 18.07 28.52 -11.63
CA THR A 239 19.04 29.43 -12.24
C THR A 239 19.48 28.89 -13.60
N ALA A 240 20.07 29.76 -14.43
CA ALA A 240 20.55 29.38 -15.77
C ALA A 240 21.69 28.34 -15.78
N ASN A 241 22.28 28.01 -14.60
CA ASN A 241 23.43 27.11 -14.46
C ASN A 241 23.06 25.84 -13.65
N PRO A 242 23.44 24.64 -14.12
CA PRO A 242 23.26 23.38 -13.40
C PRO A 242 23.87 23.38 -11.99
N GLY A 243 23.14 22.85 -10.99
CA GLY A 243 23.65 22.65 -9.63
C GLY A 243 23.98 21.19 -9.36
N ASN A 244 24.94 20.92 -8.46
CA ASN A 244 25.34 19.57 -8.05
C ASN A 244 25.57 18.59 -9.23
N PRO A 245 26.48 18.91 -10.16
CA PRO A 245 26.80 18.00 -11.25
C PRO A 245 27.45 16.72 -10.71
N PHE A 246 27.23 15.61 -11.43
CA PHE A 246 27.92 14.35 -11.24
C PHE A 246 28.42 13.84 -12.59
N THR A 247 29.56 13.15 -12.60
CA THR A 247 30.19 12.68 -13.84
C THR A 247 30.24 11.15 -13.87
N ALA A 248 29.91 10.58 -15.03
CA ALA A 248 30.07 9.15 -15.28
C ALA A 248 31.51 8.70 -14.98
N GLY A 249 31.66 7.56 -14.31
CA GLY A 249 32.96 7.00 -13.93
C GLY A 249 33.53 7.55 -12.61
N GLU A 250 32.97 8.62 -12.06
CA GLU A 250 33.36 9.10 -10.72
C GLU A 250 32.73 8.23 -9.63
N THR A 251 33.50 8.00 -8.55
CA THR A 251 33.01 7.30 -7.37
C THR A 251 32.09 8.21 -6.54
N PHE A 252 31.04 7.62 -5.96
CA PHE A 252 30.19 8.30 -5.00
C PHE A 252 30.07 7.52 -3.70
N THR A 253 29.71 8.25 -2.64
CA THR A 253 29.31 7.70 -1.35
C THR A 253 27.91 8.22 -0.99
N VAL A 254 27.03 7.29 -0.66
CA VAL A 254 25.74 7.55 -0.03
C VAL A 254 25.97 7.56 1.48
N ASP A 255 25.61 8.67 2.11
CA ASP A 255 25.69 8.87 3.55
C ASP A 255 24.62 9.86 4.03
N GLY A 256 23.95 9.56 5.13
CA GLY A 256 22.88 10.40 5.68
C GLY A 256 23.37 11.58 6.53
N ASP A 257 24.62 11.53 6.97
CA ASP A 257 25.21 12.32 8.06
C ASP A 257 26.37 13.23 7.65
N THR A 258 26.67 13.37 6.34
CA THR A 258 27.80 14.16 5.83
C THR A 258 27.46 15.26 4.79
N ALA A 259 26.18 15.58 4.57
CA ALA A 259 25.82 16.81 3.84
C ALA A 259 26.46 18.10 4.40
N ARG A 260 26.31 19.21 3.67
CA ARG A 260 26.85 20.51 4.10
C ARG A 260 25.81 21.20 5.00
N THR A 261 26.22 22.18 5.80
CA THR A 261 25.34 22.89 6.75
C THR A 261 24.08 23.49 6.12
N SER A 262 24.12 23.87 4.84
CA SER A 262 22.96 24.32 4.04
C SER A 262 22.10 23.18 3.50
N ASP A 263 22.67 21.99 3.31
CA ASP A 263 22.07 20.90 2.56
C ASP A 263 21.13 20.05 3.42
N TYR A 264 21.41 19.82 4.71
CA TYR A 264 20.53 19.00 5.58
C TYR A 264 19.25 19.68 6.08
N SER A 265 19.03 20.95 5.71
CA SER A 265 18.01 21.79 6.38
C SER A 265 16.62 21.17 6.30
N HIS A 266 16.27 20.66 5.13
CA HIS A 266 15.01 20.00 4.88
C HIS A 266 14.91 18.64 5.56
N GLY A 267 15.88 17.73 5.33
CA GLY A 267 15.84 16.38 5.90
C GLY A 267 15.90 16.34 7.42
N THR A 268 16.56 17.33 8.06
CA THR A 268 16.47 17.55 9.51
C THR A 268 15.01 17.69 9.95
N GLY A 269 14.26 18.59 9.32
CA GLY A 269 12.84 18.77 9.63
C GLY A 269 11.97 17.54 9.29
N MET A 270 12.27 16.81 8.22
CA MET A 270 11.48 15.60 7.89
C MET A 270 11.69 14.50 8.92
N LEU A 271 12.93 14.32 9.36
CA LEU A 271 13.30 13.34 10.38
C LEU A 271 12.66 13.66 11.74
N GLY A 272 12.57 14.94 12.11
CA GLY A 272 11.91 15.37 13.35
C GLY A 272 10.43 14.96 13.44
N VAL A 273 9.69 15.03 12.32
CA VAL A 273 8.27 14.63 12.26
C VAL A 273 8.09 13.12 12.46
N THR A 274 8.99 12.30 11.90
CA THR A 274 8.89 10.84 12.03
C THR A 274 9.45 10.34 13.35
N SER A 275 10.68 10.72 13.71
CA SER A 275 11.49 10.02 14.72
C SER A 275 12.21 10.96 15.70
N GLY A 276 11.80 12.23 15.80
CA GLY A 276 12.31 13.09 16.88
C GLY A 276 12.09 12.43 18.25
N ILE A 277 13.10 12.47 19.11
CA ILE A 277 13.06 11.84 20.44
C ILE A 277 11.92 12.40 21.28
N ARG A 278 11.38 11.56 22.17
CA ARG A 278 10.46 11.96 23.23
C ARG A 278 11.26 12.25 24.50
N ASP A 279 11.41 13.53 24.83
CA ASP A 279 12.26 14.02 25.91
C ASP A 279 11.57 15.05 26.82
N GLY A 280 10.28 15.33 26.60
CA GLY A 280 9.52 16.28 27.39
C GLY A 280 9.85 17.75 27.06
N LEU A 281 10.63 18.00 26.00
CA LEU A 281 11.03 19.34 25.59
C LEU A 281 10.05 19.94 24.58
N SER A 282 10.46 20.09 23.32
CA SER A 282 9.72 20.91 22.34
C SER A 282 8.68 20.14 21.53
N GLN A 283 9.03 18.96 21.04
CA GLN A 283 8.17 18.08 20.23
C GLN A 283 8.81 16.70 20.12
N HIS A 284 8.03 15.69 19.79
CA HIS A 284 8.53 14.37 19.41
C HIS A 284 7.92 13.88 18.08
N GLY A 285 8.60 12.93 17.45
CA GLY A 285 8.12 12.28 16.23
C GLY A 285 6.91 11.38 16.51
N ILE A 286 6.09 11.14 15.49
CA ILE A 286 4.92 10.24 15.60
C ILE A 286 5.33 8.77 15.82
N SER A 287 6.51 8.39 15.33
CA SER A 287 7.06 7.04 15.47
C SER A 287 8.44 7.11 16.14
N PHE A 288 8.49 7.80 17.29
CA PHE A 288 9.72 8.13 18.02
C PHE A 288 10.52 6.89 18.49
N ALA A 289 9.92 5.70 18.56
CA ALA A 289 10.63 4.47 18.90
C ALA A 289 11.00 3.58 17.71
N SER A 290 10.73 4.01 16.48
CA SER A 290 11.22 3.30 15.29
C SER A 290 12.74 3.48 15.15
N MET A 291 13.43 2.43 14.69
CA MET A 291 14.79 2.56 14.15
C MET A 291 14.71 3.24 12.78
N MET A 292 15.42 4.34 12.60
CA MET A 292 15.37 5.16 11.41
C MET A 292 16.73 5.18 10.70
N TYR A 293 16.74 4.70 9.46
CA TYR A 293 17.92 4.76 8.60
C TYR A 293 17.84 5.91 7.60
N VAL A 294 18.87 6.73 7.50
CA VAL A 294 18.88 7.92 6.64
C VAL A 294 19.88 7.79 5.51
N ALA A 295 19.42 8.03 4.28
CA ALA A 295 20.21 8.18 3.07
C ALA A 295 20.01 9.58 2.47
N LYS A 296 20.99 10.05 1.70
CA LYS A 296 20.92 11.35 1.01
C LYS A 296 20.52 11.22 -0.47
N THR A 297 19.78 12.19 -0.99
CA THR A 297 19.42 12.33 -2.42
C THR A 297 20.58 12.72 -3.32
N GLY A 298 21.70 13.16 -2.75
CA GLY A 298 22.85 13.70 -3.49
C GLY A 298 22.81 15.22 -3.64
N GLY A 299 21.86 15.91 -3.00
CA GLY A 299 21.83 17.37 -2.91
C GLY A 299 20.81 17.92 -1.91
N SER A 300 20.48 19.21 -2.04
CA SER A 300 19.55 19.94 -1.16
C SER A 300 18.10 19.83 -1.63
N ASP A 301 17.11 20.16 -0.78
CA ASP A 301 15.68 20.16 -1.15
C ASP A 301 15.31 21.13 -2.28
N THR A 302 16.12 22.15 -2.51
CA THR A 302 15.97 23.07 -3.66
C THR A 302 16.40 22.49 -5.00
N GLN A 303 16.95 21.27 -5.02
CA GLN A 303 17.29 20.57 -6.25
C GLN A 303 16.02 20.04 -6.91
N SER A 304 15.74 20.47 -8.14
CA SER A 304 14.71 19.87 -8.97
C SER A 304 15.11 18.46 -9.38
N HIS A 305 14.16 17.53 -9.23
CA HIS A 305 14.35 16.12 -9.53
C HIS A 305 13.59 15.75 -10.80
N GLY A 306 14.19 16.12 -11.94
CA GLY A 306 13.76 15.80 -13.30
C GLY A 306 14.37 14.48 -13.81
N PRO A 307 14.34 14.20 -15.13
CA PRO A 307 14.79 12.92 -15.65
C PRO A 307 16.32 12.75 -15.72
N PHE A 308 17.12 13.62 -15.09
CA PHE A 308 18.57 13.71 -15.28
C PHE A 308 19.40 13.13 -14.12
N HIS A 309 18.96 11.97 -13.64
CA HIS A 309 19.55 11.31 -12.49
C HIS A 309 20.21 9.99 -12.88
N ASP A 310 21.29 9.62 -12.20
CA ASP A 310 21.96 8.34 -12.45
C ASP A 310 21.21 7.17 -11.81
N TYR A 311 20.94 6.12 -12.60
CA TYR A 311 20.29 4.90 -12.12
C TYR A 311 21.09 4.23 -10.98
N VAL A 312 22.42 4.16 -11.11
CA VAL A 312 23.28 3.41 -10.19
C VAL A 312 23.26 4.03 -8.78
N TYR A 313 23.33 5.35 -8.69
CA TYR A 313 23.21 6.08 -7.44
C TYR A 313 21.88 5.79 -6.73
N TRP A 314 20.76 5.98 -7.44
CA TRP A 314 19.43 5.83 -6.84
C TRP A 314 19.12 4.39 -6.45
N TYR A 315 19.57 3.41 -7.24
CA TYR A 315 19.49 2.00 -6.86
C TYR A 315 20.30 1.76 -5.58
N THR A 316 21.57 2.19 -5.55
CA THR A 316 22.48 1.96 -4.42
C THR A 316 21.95 2.57 -3.12
N ALA A 317 21.47 3.81 -3.15
CA ALA A 317 20.97 4.50 -1.97
C ALA A 317 19.69 3.85 -1.41
N ASN A 318 18.72 3.53 -2.27
CA ASN A 318 17.47 2.90 -1.81
C ASN A 318 17.71 1.45 -1.39
N LYS A 319 18.61 0.74 -2.08
CA LYS A 319 19.00 -0.61 -1.70
C LYS A 319 19.70 -0.64 -0.35
N ALA A 320 20.53 0.34 -0.02
CA ALA A 320 21.15 0.45 1.30
C ALA A 320 20.11 0.62 2.43
N LEU A 321 19.05 1.41 2.21
CA LEU A 321 17.93 1.52 3.16
C LEU A 321 17.18 0.19 3.30
N VAL A 322 16.90 -0.48 2.18
CA VAL A 322 16.22 -1.78 2.16
C VAL A 322 17.05 -2.86 2.88
N ASP A 323 18.37 -2.90 2.64
CA ASP A 323 19.30 -3.84 3.27
C ASP A 323 19.47 -3.58 4.76
N ALA A 324 19.34 -2.33 5.19
CA ALA A 324 19.26 -1.96 6.61
C ALA A 324 17.93 -2.39 7.27
N GLY A 325 16.98 -2.91 6.49
CA GLY A 325 15.72 -3.49 6.98
C GLY A 325 14.50 -2.57 6.86
N ALA A 326 14.63 -1.41 6.22
CA ALA A 326 13.54 -0.43 6.09
C ALA A 326 12.27 -1.06 5.50
N LYS A 327 11.18 -1.03 6.27
CA LYS A 327 9.85 -1.48 5.86
C LYS A 327 9.10 -0.41 5.08
N VAL A 328 9.34 0.85 5.43
CA VAL A 328 8.76 2.02 4.79
C VAL A 328 9.84 3.07 4.60
N ILE A 329 9.91 3.69 3.43
CA ILE A 329 10.87 4.75 3.11
C ILE A 329 10.12 6.06 2.88
N ASN A 330 10.41 7.06 3.72
CA ASN A 330 10.01 8.44 3.51
C ASN A 330 10.82 9.07 2.37
N SER A 331 10.15 9.68 1.41
CA SER A 331 10.75 10.39 0.26
C SER A 331 10.07 11.74 0.08
N SER A 332 10.43 12.70 0.95
CA SER A 332 9.84 14.05 1.03
C SER A 332 10.46 15.07 0.09
N TRP A 333 11.24 14.66 -0.89
CA TRP A 333 11.90 15.54 -1.86
C TRP A 333 11.06 15.68 -3.13
N GLY A 334 11.07 16.87 -3.72
CA GLY A 334 9.90 17.25 -4.48
C GLY A 334 10.06 18.25 -5.61
N SER A 335 11.13 19.03 -5.74
CA SER A 335 11.05 20.21 -6.61
C SER A 335 10.74 19.83 -8.08
N PHE A 336 9.85 20.62 -8.66
CA PHE A 336 9.28 20.43 -10.00
C PHE A 336 10.28 20.78 -11.09
N VAL A 337 10.08 20.20 -12.27
CA VAL A 337 10.79 20.65 -13.47
C VAL A 337 10.21 21.99 -13.91
N GLN A 338 11.06 23.00 -14.02
CA GLN A 338 10.65 24.34 -14.45
C GLN A 338 10.60 24.44 -15.98
N THR A 339 9.75 25.34 -16.46
CA THR A 339 9.70 25.78 -17.86
C THR A 339 10.21 27.20 -17.96
N LEU A 340 10.74 27.60 -19.13
CA LEU A 340 10.83 29.02 -19.44
C LEU A 340 9.45 29.66 -19.25
N ASN A 341 9.40 30.92 -18.80
CA ASN A 341 8.12 31.59 -18.55
C ASN A 341 7.23 31.55 -19.81
N ARG A 342 6.19 30.71 -19.77
CA ARG A 342 5.33 30.45 -20.94
C ARG A 342 4.52 31.66 -21.38
N THR A 343 4.42 32.72 -20.56
CA THR A 343 3.81 33.99 -20.99
C THR A 343 4.73 34.83 -21.87
N GLN A 344 6.04 34.57 -21.83
CA GLN A 344 7.08 35.36 -22.49
C GLN A 344 7.78 34.59 -23.61
N PHE A 345 8.05 33.31 -23.41
CA PHE A 345 8.81 32.48 -24.36
C PHE A 345 7.91 31.56 -25.15
N ASP A 346 8.22 31.37 -26.44
CA ASP A 346 7.56 30.39 -27.31
C ASP A 346 8.14 28.96 -27.13
N GLY A 347 7.56 27.99 -27.83
CA GLY A 347 7.97 26.58 -27.77
C GLY A 347 9.37 26.29 -28.34
N SER A 348 10.00 27.27 -29.00
CA SER A 348 11.38 27.21 -29.49
C SER A 348 12.36 27.95 -28.57
N GLY A 349 11.86 28.58 -27.50
CA GLY A 349 12.67 29.34 -26.56
C GLY A 349 12.94 30.79 -27.00
N ASN A 350 12.26 31.29 -28.02
CA ASN A 350 12.37 32.69 -28.41
C ASN A 350 11.68 33.57 -27.38
N ASN A 351 12.36 34.63 -26.93
CA ASN A 351 11.80 35.63 -26.04
C ASN A 351 10.91 36.60 -26.83
N LEU A 352 9.59 36.52 -26.65
CA LEU A 352 8.61 37.40 -27.30
C LEU A 352 8.33 38.69 -26.50
N GLY A 353 9.09 38.93 -25.42
CA GLY A 353 8.85 40.01 -24.47
C GLY A 353 7.81 39.65 -23.42
N THR A 354 7.72 40.44 -22.36
CA THR A 354 6.76 40.24 -21.25
C THR A 354 5.36 40.06 -21.81
N ASN A 355 4.72 38.92 -21.49
CA ASN A 355 3.37 38.58 -21.95
C ASN A 355 3.19 38.41 -23.47
N GLY A 356 4.29 38.41 -24.25
CA GLY A 356 4.25 38.26 -25.71
C GLY A 356 3.73 36.90 -26.20
N ASN A 357 3.72 35.88 -25.34
CA ASN A 357 3.20 34.54 -25.64
C ASN A 357 1.87 34.21 -24.92
N LEU A 358 1.15 35.19 -24.34
CA LEU A 358 -0.09 34.90 -23.61
C LEU A 358 -1.18 34.22 -24.44
N VAL A 359 -1.29 34.54 -25.73
CA VAL A 359 -2.34 34.02 -26.62
C VAL A 359 -2.08 32.58 -27.04
N ASN A 360 -0.81 32.21 -27.26
CA ASN A 360 -0.44 30.91 -27.80
C ASN A 360 0.09 29.95 -26.72
N GLY A 361 0.68 30.47 -25.64
CA GLY A 361 1.29 29.64 -24.61
C GLY A 361 0.28 28.71 -23.94
N TYR A 362 0.71 27.49 -23.61
CA TYR A 362 -0.12 26.57 -22.84
C TYR A 362 -0.27 27.09 -21.40
N GLN A 363 -1.18 28.03 -21.17
CA GLN A 363 -1.44 28.60 -19.86
C GLN A 363 -2.45 27.74 -19.12
N LEU A 364 -2.07 27.30 -17.93
CA LEU A 364 -2.97 26.61 -17.01
C LEU A 364 -3.04 27.41 -15.72
N PRO A 365 -4.25 27.67 -15.19
CA PRO A 365 -4.39 28.44 -13.97
C PRO A 365 -3.76 27.73 -12.75
N GLY A 366 -3.75 26.41 -12.73
CA GLY A 366 -3.72 25.62 -11.49
C GLY A 366 -5.15 25.29 -11.06
N LYS A 367 -5.31 24.26 -10.23
CA LYS A 367 -6.59 23.71 -9.80
C LYS A 367 -7.46 24.72 -9.04
N ASP A 368 -6.87 25.37 -8.05
CA ASP A 368 -7.56 26.29 -7.13
C ASP A 368 -7.20 27.76 -7.37
N SER A 369 -6.24 28.02 -8.25
CA SER A 369 -5.80 29.37 -8.62
C SER A 369 -6.81 30.09 -9.53
N ALA A 370 -7.15 31.33 -9.16
CA ALA A 370 -7.94 32.23 -9.99
C ALA A 370 -7.11 32.92 -11.10
N SER A 371 -5.79 32.85 -11.03
CA SER A 371 -4.90 33.49 -12.01
C SER A 371 -4.57 32.51 -13.15
N PRO A 372 -4.89 32.84 -14.42
CA PRO A 372 -4.69 31.96 -15.57
C PRO A 372 -3.21 31.67 -15.87
N THR A 373 -2.29 32.45 -15.30
CA THR A 373 -0.85 32.38 -15.54
C THR A 373 -0.05 32.02 -14.28
N ALA A 374 -0.71 31.69 -13.17
CA ALA A 374 -0.02 31.40 -11.91
C ALA A 374 1.01 30.26 -12.03
N MET A 375 0.75 29.30 -12.92
CA MET A 375 1.62 28.15 -13.14
C MET A 375 2.50 28.27 -14.39
N ALA A 376 2.66 29.47 -14.98
CA ALA A 376 3.34 29.64 -16.28
C ALA A 376 4.80 29.17 -16.34
N THR A 377 5.50 29.02 -15.21
CA THR A 377 6.91 28.58 -15.13
C THR A 377 7.09 27.14 -14.64
N THR A 378 6.00 26.40 -14.45
CA THR A 378 6.02 25.02 -13.92
C THR A 378 5.54 24.05 -14.98
N ILE A 379 6.15 22.86 -15.05
CA ILE A 379 5.63 21.77 -15.88
C ILE A 379 4.19 21.41 -15.44
N PRO A 380 3.22 21.34 -16.37
CA PRO A 380 1.85 20.95 -16.06
C PRO A 380 1.72 19.60 -15.35
N ASN A 381 0.69 19.47 -14.49
CA ASN A 381 0.20 18.18 -13.96
C ASN A 381 -1.33 18.19 -13.82
N GLU A 382 -2.04 18.89 -14.70
CA GLU A 382 -3.50 19.07 -14.56
C GLU A 382 -4.27 17.89 -15.17
N TYR A 383 -3.73 17.31 -16.25
CA TYR A 383 -4.38 16.26 -17.03
C TYR A 383 -3.47 15.05 -17.22
N LEU A 384 -4.05 13.92 -17.66
CA LEU A 384 -3.29 12.70 -18.00
C LEU A 384 -2.14 12.98 -18.98
N LYS A 385 -2.39 13.77 -20.02
CA LYS A 385 -1.40 14.12 -21.05
C LYS A 385 -0.14 14.79 -20.48
N ASP A 386 -0.27 15.47 -19.34
CA ASP A 386 0.83 16.18 -18.68
C ASP A 386 1.74 15.20 -17.91
N LEU A 387 1.14 14.21 -17.24
CA LEU A 387 1.87 13.11 -16.60
C LEU A 387 2.51 12.18 -17.64
N GLU A 388 1.79 11.90 -18.74
CA GLU A 388 2.33 11.13 -19.86
C GLU A 388 3.55 11.81 -20.48
N TYR A 389 3.51 13.13 -20.68
CA TYR A 389 4.68 13.85 -21.18
C TYR A 389 5.89 13.68 -20.26
N GLN A 390 5.73 13.79 -18.95
CA GLN A 390 6.83 13.57 -18.00
C GLN A 390 7.35 12.13 -18.03
N TYR A 391 6.46 11.16 -18.13
CA TYR A 391 6.83 9.75 -18.30
C TYR A 391 7.60 9.51 -19.61
N PHE A 392 7.12 10.06 -20.72
CA PHE A 392 7.76 9.97 -22.04
C PHE A 392 9.11 10.69 -22.07
N PHE A 393 9.20 11.87 -21.46
CA PHE A 393 10.45 12.61 -21.39
C PHE A 393 11.49 11.90 -20.51
N THR A 394 11.04 11.25 -19.44
CA THR A 394 11.87 10.32 -18.67
C THR A 394 12.33 9.19 -19.59
N LYS A 395 11.43 8.44 -20.24
CA LYS A 395 11.79 7.35 -21.15
C LYS A 395 12.80 7.78 -22.22
N LYS A 396 12.57 8.92 -22.89
CA LYS A 396 13.48 9.48 -23.89
C LYS A 396 14.88 9.69 -23.32
N SER A 397 14.97 10.27 -22.13
CA SER A 397 16.25 10.60 -21.50
C SER A 397 17.11 9.38 -21.15
N TYR A 398 16.49 8.22 -20.87
CA TYR A 398 17.20 6.96 -20.55
C TYR A 398 17.27 5.98 -21.73
N SER A 399 16.65 6.28 -22.87
CA SER A 399 16.73 5.50 -24.09
C SER A 399 18.01 5.83 -24.87
N GLU A 400 18.39 4.99 -25.83
CA GLU A 400 19.57 5.24 -26.68
C GLU A 400 19.47 6.63 -27.33
N GLY A 401 20.56 7.40 -27.27
CA GLY A 401 20.58 8.81 -27.71
C GLY A 401 20.00 9.81 -26.71
N GLY A 402 19.62 9.39 -25.50
CA GLY A 402 19.27 10.28 -24.38
C GLY A 402 20.48 10.59 -23.49
N ILE A 403 20.46 11.74 -22.79
CA ILE A 403 21.61 12.17 -21.96
C ILE A 403 21.83 11.33 -20.70
N GLN A 404 20.85 10.51 -20.30
CA GLN A 404 20.95 9.55 -19.20
C GLN A 404 20.95 8.10 -19.70
N TYR A 405 21.29 7.87 -20.98
CA TYR A 405 21.44 6.52 -21.48
C TYR A 405 22.61 5.82 -20.81
N ASN A 406 22.31 4.69 -20.14
CA ASN A 406 23.31 3.82 -19.56
C ASN A 406 23.30 2.47 -20.29
N PRO A 407 24.36 2.10 -21.04
CA PRO A 407 24.37 0.83 -21.79
C PRO A 407 24.32 -0.41 -20.90
N LYS A 408 24.69 -0.31 -19.61
CA LYS A 408 24.55 -1.41 -18.65
C LYS A 408 23.11 -1.59 -18.15
N TYR A 409 22.30 -0.53 -18.23
CA TYR A 409 20.91 -0.49 -17.77
C TYR A 409 20.05 0.24 -18.81
N PRO A 410 19.94 -0.27 -20.04
CA PRO A 410 19.32 0.46 -21.14
C PRO A 410 17.85 0.74 -20.83
N GLY A 411 17.42 2.01 -20.98
CA GLY A 411 16.04 2.44 -20.76
C GLY A 411 15.61 2.51 -19.28
N ARG A 412 16.49 2.21 -18.32
CA ARG A 412 16.15 2.19 -16.89
C ARG A 412 16.35 3.57 -16.27
N SER A 413 15.25 4.17 -15.80
CA SER A 413 15.27 5.47 -15.13
C SER A 413 15.63 5.36 -13.65
N PHE A 414 15.94 6.49 -13.01
CA PHE A 414 16.08 6.53 -11.55
C PHE A 414 14.80 6.11 -10.79
N MET A 415 13.61 6.29 -11.36
CA MET A 415 12.37 5.76 -10.77
C MET A 415 12.32 4.24 -10.86
N ASP A 416 12.81 3.67 -11.96
CA ASP A 416 12.97 2.21 -12.08
C ASP A 416 14.03 1.69 -11.11
N ALA A 417 15.08 2.47 -10.83
CA ALA A 417 16.09 2.14 -9.81
C ALA A 417 15.46 1.99 -8.42
N ILE A 418 14.58 2.92 -8.05
CA ILE A 418 13.86 2.87 -6.76
C ILE A 418 12.90 1.69 -6.74
N TRP A 419 12.14 1.47 -7.81
CA TRP A 419 11.26 0.31 -7.92
C TRP A 419 12.03 -1.01 -7.85
N ASP A 420 13.15 -1.12 -8.57
CA ASP A 420 14.02 -2.30 -8.57
C ASP A 420 14.60 -2.61 -7.20
N ALA A 421 14.88 -1.58 -6.38
CA ALA A 421 15.36 -1.75 -5.00
C ALA A 421 14.27 -2.30 -4.06
N ILE A 422 13.00 -1.90 -4.22
CA ILE A 422 11.93 -2.21 -3.25
C ILE A 422 10.99 -3.37 -3.66
N LYS A 423 10.84 -3.65 -4.95
CA LYS A 423 9.79 -4.56 -5.48
C LYS A 423 9.82 -5.99 -4.92
N VAL A 424 11.01 -6.47 -4.52
CA VAL A 424 11.18 -7.84 -4.02
C VAL A 424 10.94 -7.93 -2.52
N THR A 425 11.35 -6.93 -1.75
CA THR A 425 11.27 -6.96 -0.28
C THR A 425 9.88 -6.61 0.24
N GLY A 426 9.03 -6.00 -0.60
CA GLY A 426 7.74 -5.47 -0.17
C GLY A 426 7.84 -4.14 0.58
N THR A 427 9.02 -3.49 0.60
CA THR A 427 9.20 -2.16 1.21
C THR A 427 8.28 -1.14 0.54
N VAL A 428 7.59 -0.33 1.34
CA VAL A 428 6.69 0.72 0.85
C VAL A 428 7.46 2.04 0.72
N ASN A 429 7.26 2.79 -0.35
CA ASN A 429 7.85 4.10 -0.58
C ASN A 429 6.76 5.18 -0.53
N VAL A 430 6.92 6.14 0.38
CA VAL A 430 5.95 7.21 0.66
C VAL A 430 6.49 8.52 0.11
N ARG A 431 5.74 9.21 -0.74
CA ARG A 431 6.20 10.36 -1.53
C ARG A 431 5.29 11.57 -1.43
N SER A 432 5.88 12.75 -1.39
CA SER A 432 5.16 14.03 -1.46
C SER A 432 4.49 14.22 -2.83
N ALA A 433 3.25 14.71 -2.83
CA ALA A 433 2.48 14.96 -4.06
C ALA A 433 3.02 16.15 -4.88
N GLY A 434 3.52 17.18 -4.20
CA GLY A 434 4.02 18.42 -4.80
C GLY A 434 3.28 19.67 -4.35
N ASN A 435 3.87 20.84 -4.61
CA ASN A 435 3.45 22.14 -4.04
C ASN A 435 3.15 23.20 -5.12
N ASN A 436 2.47 22.83 -6.22
CA ASN A 436 2.15 23.76 -7.33
C ASN A 436 0.69 23.68 -7.80
N ASP A 437 -0.23 23.45 -6.87
CA ASP A 437 -1.66 23.57 -7.10
C ASP A 437 -2.21 22.76 -8.29
N TRP A 438 -1.66 21.59 -8.56
CA TRP A 438 -2.14 20.75 -9.67
C TRP A 438 -3.22 19.78 -9.23
N SER A 439 -4.12 19.42 -10.16
CA SER A 439 -5.10 18.34 -9.92
C SER A 439 -4.47 16.97 -9.67
N ASN A 440 -3.21 16.75 -10.07
CA ASN A 440 -2.51 15.47 -9.90
C ASN A 440 -1.17 15.66 -9.19
N PRO A 441 -0.66 14.62 -8.51
CA PRO A 441 0.66 14.69 -7.94
C PRO A 441 1.70 14.61 -9.07
N TYR A 442 2.96 14.95 -8.82
CA TYR A 442 4.01 14.85 -9.85
C TYR A 442 4.13 13.42 -10.41
N PHE A 443 4.81 13.27 -11.56
CA PHE A 443 5.07 11.95 -12.15
C PHE A 443 5.66 10.93 -11.16
N ARG A 444 6.57 11.34 -10.26
CA ARG A 444 7.24 10.44 -9.29
C ARG A 444 6.26 9.75 -8.31
N PRO A 445 5.42 10.47 -7.54
CA PRO A 445 4.34 9.86 -6.75
C PRO A 445 3.24 9.23 -7.61
N ALA A 446 3.02 9.69 -8.85
CA ALA A 446 2.08 9.10 -9.80
C ALA A 446 2.65 7.88 -10.56
N TYR A 447 3.89 7.45 -10.31
CA TYR A 447 4.57 6.37 -11.03
C TYR A 447 3.73 5.07 -11.18
N PRO A 448 2.93 4.65 -10.17
CA PRO A 448 2.03 3.50 -10.33
C PRO A 448 1.02 3.59 -11.47
N LEU A 449 0.68 4.80 -11.95
CA LEU A 449 -0.17 4.99 -13.13
C LEU A 449 0.42 4.32 -14.38
N PHE A 450 1.75 4.42 -14.55
CA PHE A 450 2.51 3.90 -15.68
C PHE A 450 3.19 2.56 -15.38
N ASN A 451 3.34 2.22 -14.10
CA ASN A 451 3.80 0.92 -13.63
C ASN A 451 2.85 0.35 -12.56
N PRO A 452 1.72 -0.27 -12.96
CA PRO A 452 0.68 -0.72 -12.03
C PRO A 452 1.14 -1.73 -10.98
N ALA A 453 2.23 -2.46 -11.25
CA ALA A 453 2.81 -3.40 -10.27
C ALA A 453 3.35 -2.69 -9.01
N ALA A 454 3.66 -1.38 -9.10
CA ALA A 454 4.16 -0.59 -7.99
C ALA A 454 3.05 -0.09 -7.04
N GLU A 455 1.78 -0.15 -7.43
CA GLU A 455 0.67 0.48 -6.69
C GLU A 455 0.58 0.05 -5.23
N ASN A 456 0.79 -1.24 -4.95
CA ASN A 456 0.72 -1.79 -3.59
C ASN A 456 1.93 -1.43 -2.69
N GLN A 457 2.96 -0.79 -3.25
CA GLN A 457 4.19 -0.40 -2.55
C GLN A 457 4.44 1.10 -2.60
N PHE A 458 3.52 1.89 -3.16
CA PHE A 458 3.63 3.34 -3.20
C PHE A 458 2.51 3.99 -2.38
N VAL A 459 2.83 5.10 -1.73
CA VAL A 459 1.87 6.01 -1.12
C VAL A 459 2.22 7.43 -1.57
N ALA A 460 1.29 8.11 -2.21
CA ALA A 460 1.39 9.54 -2.50
C ALA A 460 0.76 10.33 -1.34
N VAL A 461 1.28 11.52 -1.06
CA VAL A 461 0.86 12.29 0.11
C VAL A 461 0.51 13.73 -0.26
N GLY A 462 -0.79 14.03 -0.22
CA GLY A 462 -1.36 15.37 -0.30
C GLY A 462 -1.31 16.10 1.05
N GLY A 463 -1.82 17.34 1.09
CA GLY A 463 -1.69 18.19 2.28
C GLY A 463 -2.99 18.74 2.84
N VAL A 464 -3.06 18.77 4.18
CA VAL A 464 -4.17 19.26 4.99
C VAL A 464 -3.71 20.39 5.93
N GLN A 465 -4.57 21.40 6.11
CA GLN A 465 -4.41 22.46 7.10
C GLN A 465 -5.17 22.14 8.39
N PRO A 466 -4.67 22.59 9.55
CA PRO A 466 -5.41 22.48 10.79
C PRO A 466 -6.66 23.37 10.78
N PRO A 467 -7.67 23.04 11.60
CA PRO A 467 -8.79 23.93 11.84
C PRO A 467 -8.36 25.28 12.42
N THR A 468 -9.13 26.31 12.12
CA THR A 468 -8.97 27.67 12.64
C THR A 468 -10.26 28.15 13.30
N ALA A 469 -10.22 29.27 14.04
CA ALA A 469 -11.44 29.85 14.60
C ALA A 469 -12.48 30.23 13.53
N ALA A 470 -12.03 30.66 12.34
CA ALA A 470 -12.89 30.98 11.20
C ALA A 470 -13.39 29.73 10.46
N ASN A 471 -12.70 28.61 10.63
CA ASN A 471 -12.96 27.38 9.91
C ASN A 471 -12.69 26.18 10.82
N PRO A 472 -13.70 25.69 11.55
CA PRO A 472 -13.54 24.64 12.56
C PRO A 472 -13.30 23.24 11.97
N GLU A 473 -12.97 23.17 10.68
CA GLU A 473 -12.80 21.97 9.88
C GLU A 473 -11.34 21.81 9.43
N TYR A 474 -10.90 20.58 9.18
CA TYR A 474 -9.70 20.36 8.39
C TYR A 474 -9.97 20.77 6.95
N THR A 475 -9.00 21.47 6.33
CA THR A 475 -9.16 22.02 4.98
C THR A 475 -8.01 21.59 4.08
N LYS A 476 -8.26 21.54 2.77
CA LYS A 476 -7.21 21.25 1.81
C LYS A 476 -6.28 22.45 1.77
N GLN A 477 -4.98 22.20 1.77
CA GLN A 477 -4.01 23.29 1.62
C GLN A 477 -3.97 23.78 0.17
N PHE A 478 -4.41 25.02 -0.04
CA PHE A 478 -4.26 25.69 -1.34
C PHE A 478 -2.80 25.73 -1.77
N GLY A 479 -2.55 25.60 -3.07
CA GLY A 479 -1.19 25.60 -3.59
C GLY A 479 -0.54 24.21 -3.63
N TYR A 480 -1.15 23.17 -3.05
CA TYR A 480 -0.59 21.81 -3.05
C TYR A 480 -1.30 20.93 -4.06
N ASN A 481 -0.54 19.99 -4.62
CA ASN A 481 -1.05 19.05 -5.61
C ASN A 481 -2.02 18.07 -4.95
N GLU A 482 -3.05 17.69 -5.69
CA GLU A 482 -4.12 16.81 -5.25
C GLU A 482 -3.89 15.36 -5.63
N ALA A 483 -4.77 14.48 -5.14
CA ALA A 483 -4.69 13.05 -5.39
C ALA A 483 -4.91 12.68 -6.86
N GLY A 484 -5.87 13.30 -7.53
CA GLY A 484 -6.21 13.13 -8.94
C GLY A 484 -6.23 11.66 -9.38
N LEU A 485 -5.53 11.39 -10.47
CA LEU A 485 -5.37 10.05 -11.05
C LEU A 485 -4.67 9.04 -10.12
N ALA A 486 -4.07 9.50 -9.02
CA ALA A 486 -3.38 8.69 -8.01
C ALA A 486 -4.23 8.36 -6.76
N LYS A 487 -5.51 8.78 -6.71
CA LYS A 487 -6.37 8.66 -5.52
C LYS A 487 -6.32 7.33 -4.76
N TRP A 488 -6.19 6.22 -5.48
CA TRP A 488 -6.17 4.88 -4.90
C TRP A 488 -4.95 4.56 -4.03
N TRP A 489 -3.87 5.33 -4.18
CA TRP A 489 -2.67 5.22 -3.35
C TRP A 489 -2.28 6.55 -2.69
N THR A 490 -3.21 7.50 -2.61
CA THR A 490 -2.97 8.80 -1.98
C THR A 490 -3.62 8.87 -0.59
N VAL A 491 -2.90 9.40 0.39
CA VAL A 491 -3.47 9.92 1.65
C VAL A 491 -3.24 11.43 1.71
N SER A 492 -4.00 12.13 2.53
CA SER A 492 -3.75 13.55 2.82
C SER A 492 -3.42 13.71 4.29
N THR A 493 -2.29 14.34 4.61
CA THR A 493 -1.80 14.43 5.99
C THR A 493 -1.47 15.89 6.37
N PRO A 494 -1.31 16.18 7.67
CA PRO A 494 -0.87 17.48 8.16
C PRO A 494 0.29 18.08 7.36
N SER A 495 0.08 19.25 6.76
CA SER A 495 1.03 19.84 5.82
C SER A 495 1.27 21.32 6.03
N ASN A 496 0.51 21.99 6.88
CA ASN A 496 0.69 23.41 7.19
C ASN A 496 1.03 23.57 8.67
N ALA A 497 2.06 24.38 8.96
CA ALA A 497 2.54 24.62 10.32
C ALA A 497 2.84 23.32 11.10
N VAL A 498 3.43 22.33 10.44
CA VAL A 498 3.82 21.07 11.07
C VAL A 498 5.06 21.31 11.92
N ARG A 499 4.92 21.09 13.23
CA ARG A 499 6.00 21.32 14.18
C ARG A 499 7.11 20.30 14.00
N THR A 500 8.37 20.73 13.91
CA THR A 500 9.50 19.80 13.73
C THR A 500 10.85 20.40 14.18
N THR A 501 11.91 19.60 14.18
CA THR A 501 13.30 20.02 14.38
C THR A 501 13.76 20.96 13.26
N GLY A 502 14.67 21.87 13.58
CA GLY A 502 15.17 22.89 12.67
C GLY A 502 16.69 22.80 12.52
N SER A 503 17.20 23.20 11.36
CA SER A 503 18.64 23.13 11.09
C SER A 503 19.43 24.38 11.52
N GLY A 504 18.76 25.37 12.12
CA GLY A 504 19.39 26.63 12.57
C GLY A 504 20.37 26.47 13.75
N GLY A 505 20.34 25.33 14.45
CA GLY A 505 21.20 25.03 15.60
C GLY A 505 20.82 23.71 16.28
N ASP A 506 21.59 23.28 17.29
CA ASP A 506 21.41 22.00 18.00
C ASP A 506 20.09 21.89 18.76
N THR A 507 19.50 23.03 19.11
CA THR A 507 18.27 23.11 19.91
C THR A 507 17.12 23.76 19.13
N THR A 508 17.32 24.04 17.84
CA THR A 508 16.37 24.81 17.05
C THR A 508 15.21 23.93 16.59
N TYR A 509 13.99 24.41 16.73
CA TYR A 509 12.82 23.77 16.17
C TYR A 509 12.03 24.80 15.36
N SER A 510 11.39 24.37 14.27
CA SER A 510 10.60 25.23 13.37
C SER A 510 9.19 24.69 13.12
N ASN A 511 8.38 25.45 12.39
CA ASN A 511 7.16 24.94 11.76
C ASN A 511 7.42 24.84 10.26
N SER A 512 7.13 23.68 9.66
CA SER A 512 7.30 23.41 8.24
C SER A 512 5.95 23.36 7.54
N SER A 513 5.88 23.90 6.33
CA SER A 513 4.70 23.82 5.46
C SER A 513 5.09 23.27 4.10
N GLY A 514 4.33 22.29 3.61
CA GLY A 514 4.52 21.61 2.33
C GLY A 514 3.93 20.21 2.36
N THR A 515 3.81 19.57 1.20
CA THR A 515 3.63 18.11 1.14
C THR A 515 4.86 17.35 1.67
N SER A 516 6.01 18.03 1.79
CA SER A 516 7.22 17.50 2.40
C SER A 516 7.02 17.09 3.87
N PRO A 517 6.60 17.96 4.82
CA PRO A 517 6.31 17.56 6.20
C PRO A 517 5.04 16.69 6.33
N ALA A 518 4.19 16.63 5.31
CA ALA A 518 3.03 15.73 5.25
C ALA A 518 3.47 14.26 5.05
N THR A 519 4.44 14.03 4.17
CA THR A 519 4.96 12.69 3.84
C THR A 519 5.51 11.88 5.04
N PRO A 520 6.31 12.46 5.97
CA PRO A 520 6.79 11.76 7.15
C PRO A 520 5.66 11.46 8.15
N VAL A 521 4.55 12.20 8.15
CA VAL A 521 3.36 11.85 8.95
C VAL A 521 2.77 10.53 8.49
N ALA A 522 2.57 10.35 7.18
CA ALA A 522 2.09 9.09 6.62
C ALA A 522 3.09 7.94 6.88
N THR A 523 4.38 8.19 6.70
CA THR A 523 5.44 7.21 7.00
C THR A 523 5.41 6.79 8.48
N ALA A 524 5.30 7.74 9.39
CA ALA A 524 5.29 7.48 10.82
C ALA A 524 4.02 6.75 11.27
N ALA A 525 2.86 7.08 10.70
CA ALA A 525 1.62 6.34 10.95
C ALA A 525 1.76 4.86 10.56
N MET A 526 2.38 4.57 9.40
CA MET A 526 2.72 3.19 9.03
C MET A 526 3.71 2.55 10.02
N GLY A 527 4.70 3.30 10.51
CA GLY A 527 5.65 2.82 11.53
C GLY A 527 4.94 2.39 12.82
N VAL A 528 4.01 3.20 13.31
CA VAL A 528 3.19 2.86 14.49
C VAL A 528 2.33 1.63 14.21
N LEU A 529 1.64 1.57 13.07
CA LEU A 529 0.82 0.40 12.70
C LEU A 529 1.65 -0.88 12.54
N LEU A 530 2.86 -0.80 12.00
CA LEU A 530 3.77 -1.95 11.89
C LEU A 530 4.16 -2.51 13.26
N SER A 531 4.28 -1.66 14.29
CA SER A 531 4.54 -2.13 15.66
C SER A 531 3.34 -2.87 16.26
N ARG A 532 2.11 -2.56 15.81
CA ARG A 532 0.86 -3.24 16.20
C ARG A 532 0.66 -4.59 15.51
N TYR A 533 1.15 -4.75 14.28
CA TYR A 533 0.87 -5.91 13.43
C TYR A 533 2.12 -6.74 13.10
N PRO A 534 2.69 -7.49 14.05
CA PRO A 534 3.91 -8.27 13.81
C PRO A 534 3.75 -9.33 12.71
N ASN A 535 2.52 -9.86 12.54
CA ASN A 535 2.16 -10.86 11.54
C ASN A 535 1.86 -10.27 10.14
N MET A 536 1.81 -8.94 9.98
CA MET A 536 1.59 -8.29 8.68
C MET A 536 2.91 -7.83 8.06
N ASP A 537 2.97 -7.82 6.73
CA ASP A 537 4.00 -7.10 5.99
C ASP A 537 3.63 -5.62 5.77
N ALA A 538 4.56 -4.84 5.21
CA ALA A 538 4.35 -3.41 4.99
C ALA A 538 3.23 -3.10 3.99
N LYS A 539 2.94 -3.99 3.03
CA LYS A 539 1.85 -3.82 2.05
C LYS A 539 0.50 -4.02 2.71
N GLN A 540 0.40 -5.01 3.61
CA GLN A 540 -0.79 -5.26 4.41
C GLN A 540 -1.04 -4.11 5.39
N VAL A 541 0.01 -3.60 6.06
CA VAL A 541 -0.14 -2.42 6.93
C VAL A 541 -0.49 -1.16 6.14
N ARG A 542 0.05 -0.98 4.93
CA ARG A 542 -0.40 0.08 4.02
C ARG A 542 -1.90 -0.03 3.75
N GLU A 543 -2.41 -1.24 3.48
CA GLU A 543 -3.85 -1.47 3.28
C GLU A 543 -4.67 -1.16 4.54
N VAL A 544 -4.20 -1.54 5.73
CA VAL A 544 -4.82 -1.11 7.01
C VAL A 544 -4.87 0.41 7.06
N MET A 545 -3.74 1.10 6.88
CA MET A 545 -3.67 2.56 6.92
C MET A 545 -4.66 3.21 5.94
N LEU A 546 -4.71 2.76 4.68
CA LEU A 546 -5.62 3.32 3.68
C LEU A 546 -7.08 3.09 4.07
N THR A 547 -7.44 1.86 4.41
CA THR A 547 -8.85 1.50 4.65
C THR A 547 -9.38 2.04 5.98
N THR A 548 -8.51 2.31 6.95
CA THR A 548 -8.86 2.96 8.21
C THR A 548 -8.64 4.46 8.18
N SER A 549 -8.04 5.03 7.12
CA SER A 549 -7.99 6.48 6.95
C SER A 549 -9.40 7.04 6.96
N ASN A 550 -9.52 8.25 7.47
CA ASN A 550 -10.79 8.80 7.85
C ASN A 550 -11.04 10.14 7.19
N ASN A 551 -12.30 10.35 6.83
CA ASN A 551 -12.86 11.62 6.39
C ASN A 551 -13.71 12.27 7.49
N LYS A 552 -13.74 11.67 8.69
CA LYS A 552 -14.51 12.08 9.88
C LYS A 552 -13.70 11.81 11.14
N MET A 553 -13.27 12.81 11.89
CA MET A 553 -12.50 12.54 13.11
C MET A 553 -13.37 11.93 14.23
N THR A 554 -12.73 11.25 15.18
CA THR A 554 -13.35 10.45 16.26
C THR A 554 -14.18 11.26 17.26
N ASP A 555 -14.06 12.59 17.25
CA ASP A 555 -14.84 13.55 18.04
C ASP A 555 -16.16 13.97 17.36
N GLY A 556 -16.47 13.42 16.19
CA GLY A 556 -17.68 13.73 15.42
C GLY A 556 -17.54 14.94 14.48
N VAL A 557 -16.36 15.57 14.44
CA VAL A 557 -16.03 16.65 13.51
C VAL A 557 -15.82 16.06 12.12
N ARG A 558 -16.85 16.19 11.26
CA ARG A 558 -16.96 15.56 9.94
C ARG A 558 -16.30 16.39 8.82
N PHE A 559 -14.99 16.59 8.73
CA PHE A 559 -14.59 17.60 7.75
C PHE A 559 -13.33 17.40 6.96
N LEU A 560 -13.54 17.63 5.65
CA LEU A 560 -12.55 17.85 4.62
C LEU A 560 -13.13 18.93 3.66
N GLY A 561 -13.68 20.05 4.18
CA GLY A 561 -14.07 21.21 3.36
C GLY A 561 -15.58 21.46 3.12
N THR A 562 -16.51 21.07 4.00
CA THR A 562 -17.95 21.25 3.75
C THR A 562 -18.32 22.73 3.74
N GLY A 563 -18.98 23.19 2.66
CA GLY A 563 -19.33 24.62 2.51
C GLY A 563 -18.14 25.54 2.18
N GLN A 564 -16.95 24.98 1.95
CA GLN A 564 -15.75 25.73 1.63
C GLN A 564 -15.48 25.73 0.12
N THR A 565 -14.90 26.83 -0.34
CA THR A 565 -14.53 27.03 -1.75
C THR A 565 -13.06 27.43 -1.86
N SER A 566 -12.45 27.04 -2.98
CA SER A 566 -11.14 27.51 -3.40
C SER A 566 -11.16 28.99 -3.78
N PRO A 567 -9.99 29.63 -3.97
CA PRO A 567 -9.91 30.97 -4.56
C PRO A 567 -10.58 31.07 -5.94
N SER A 568 -10.67 29.97 -6.71
CA SER A 568 -11.42 29.90 -7.97
C SER A 568 -12.94 29.70 -7.78
N GLY A 569 -13.44 29.56 -6.56
CA GLY A 569 -14.85 29.35 -6.22
C GLY A 569 -15.29 27.88 -6.28
N ALA A 570 -14.40 26.95 -6.61
CA ALA A 570 -14.71 25.52 -6.68
C ALA A 570 -14.85 24.93 -5.27
N SER A 571 -15.82 24.02 -5.07
CA SER A 571 -15.95 23.35 -3.78
C SER A 571 -14.72 22.49 -3.47
N ILE A 572 -14.23 22.59 -2.24
CA ILE A 572 -13.14 21.75 -1.71
C ILE A 572 -13.63 20.60 -0.84
N ALA A 573 -14.95 20.43 -0.75
CA ALA A 573 -15.57 19.37 0.03
C ALA A 573 -15.19 18.00 -0.51
N TRP A 574 -14.99 17.06 0.41
CA TRP A 574 -14.98 15.64 0.11
C TRP A 574 -16.28 15.20 -0.57
N THR A 575 -16.16 14.49 -1.68
CA THR A 575 -17.29 14.08 -2.54
C THR A 575 -17.48 12.56 -2.59
N ALA A 576 -16.45 11.77 -2.27
CA ALA A 576 -16.54 10.32 -2.29
C ALA A 576 -17.45 9.78 -1.17
N PRO A 577 -18.19 8.67 -1.41
CA PRO A 577 -18.84 7.94 -0.33
C PRO A 577 -17.85 7.43 0.73
N ASP A 578 -18.32 7.19 1.95
CA ASP A 578 -17.50 6.60 3.01
C ASP A 578 -16.87 5.27 2.57
N GLY A 579 -15.59 5.10 2.90
CA GLY A 579 -14.81 3.92 2.51
C GLY A 579 -14.28 3.94 1.07
N LEU A 580 -14.46 5.03 0.32
CA LEU A 580 -13.87 5.22 -1.01
C LEU A 580 -12.88 6.40 -1.00
N PRO A 581 -11.78 6.34 -1.79
CA PRO A 581 -10.90 7.49 -1.94
C PRO A 581 -11.55 8.57 -2.83
N ASP A 582 -11.29 9.82 -2.48
CA ASP A 582 -11.73 11.03 -3.19
C ASP A 582 -10.68 11.55 -4.19
N ASP A 583 -11.13 12.16 -5.27
CA ASP A 583 -10.25 12.67 -6.33
C ASP A 583 -9.33 13.82 -5.85
N ARG A 584 -9.72 14.59 -4.83
CA ARG A 584 -8.88 15.65 -4.26
C ARG A 584 -8.03 15.15 -3.10
N TRP A 585 -8.64 14.36 -2.22
CA TRP A 585 -8.10 14.01 -0.90
C TRP A 585 -7.47 12.61 -0.80
N GLY A 586 -7.66 11.76 -1.80
CA GLY A 586 -7.31 10.35 -1.71
C GLY A 586 -8.12 9.67 -0.60
N TRP A 587 -7.48 8.83 0.22
CA TRP A 587 -8.13 8.11 1.32
C TRP A 587 -8.41 8.97 2.57
N GLY A 588 -8.03 10.25 2.58
CA GLY A 588 -8.17 11.13 3.74
C GLY A 588 -6.98 11.02 4.70
N ILE A 589 -7.20 11.34 5.98
CA ILE A 589 -6.14 11.37 7.00
C ILE A 589 -5.98 9.99 7.62
N PRO A 590 -4.76 9.42 7.70
CA PRO A 590 -4.50 8.19 8.45
C PRO A 590 -4.97 8.30 9.90
N ASP A 591 -5.81 7.37 10.33
CA ASP A 591 -6.39 7.34 11.68
C ASP A 591 -5.82 6.15 12.47
N LEU A 592 -4.87 6.42 13.37
CA LEU A 592 -4.27 5.39 14.20
C LEU A 592 -5.27 4.80 15.20
N ALA A 593 -6.24 5.58 15.69
CA ALA A 593 -7.24 5.06 16.61
C ALA A 593 -8.07 3.95 15.95
N LYS A 594 -8.52 4.15 14.71
CA LYS A 594 -9.22 3.12 13.94
C LYS A 594 -8.27 2.02 13.48
N GLY A 595 -7.05 2.39 13.08
CA GLY A 595 -6.01 1.50 12.59
C GLY A 595 -5.52 0.46 13.59
N MET A 596 -5.68 0.68 14.91
CA MET A 596 -5.29 -0.30 15.95
C MET A 596 -6.20 -1.54 16.01
N TYR A 597 -7.38 -1.48 15.38
CA TYR A 597 -8.44 -2.49 15.49
C TYR A 597 -8.67 -3.32 14.22
N GLY A 598 -7.69 -3.35 13.32
CA GLY A 598 -7.66 -4.18 12.12
C GLY A 598 -8.01 -3.41 10.84
N PRO A 599 -7.99 -4.07 9.67
CA PRO A 599 -8.43 -3.45 8.42
C PRO A 599 -9.93 -3.12 8.49
N ALA A 600 -10.37 -2.10 7.75
CA ALA A 600 -11.81 -1.83 7.58
C ALA A 600 -12.37 -2.39 6.26
N GLN A 601 -11.48 -2.74 5.33
CA GLN A 601 -11.82 -3.35 4.04
C GLN A 601 -10.67 -4.22 3.57
N PHE A 602 -10.95 -5.13 2.63
CA PHE A 602 -9.90 -5.80 1.85
C PHE A 602 -9.84 -5.24 0.44
N LEU A 603 -8.66 -4.75 0.03
CA LEU A 603 -8.37 -4.24 -1.32
C LEU A 603 -7.86 -5.33 -2.26
N SER A 604 -7.65 -6.54 -1.74
CA SER A 604 -7.36 -7.76 -2.47
C SER A 604 -7.59 -8.97 -1.53
N PRO A 605 -7.56 -10.23 -2.00
CA PRO A 605 -7.56 -11.38 -1.10
C PRO A 605 -6.47 -11.28 -0.02
N MET A 606 -6.89 -11.24 1.24
CA MET A 606 -6.01 -11.07 2.40
C MET A 606 -5.47 -12.43 2.86
N LEU A 607 -4.17 -12.66 2.70
CA LEU A 607 -3.48 -13.80 3.32
C LEU A 607 -2.89 -13.37 4.67
N TYR A 608 -3.49 -13.81 5.77
CA TYR A 608 -3.02 -13.49 7.11
C TYR A 608 -2.32 -14.71 7.75
N ASN A 609 -0.98 -14.66 7.80
CA ASN A 609 -0.15 -15.71 8.37
C ASN A 609 0.26 -15.36 9.82
N MET A 610 -0.46 -15.93 10.79
CA MET A 610 -0.16 -15.75 12.21
C MET A 610 0.91 -16.73 12.70
N SER A 611 2.16 -16.41 12.36
CA SER A 611 3.34 -17.22 12.71
C SER A 611 4.22 -16.60 13.80
N LYS A 612 4.03 -15.32 14.13
CA LYS A 612 4.85 -14.59 15.12
C LYS A 612 4.08 -14.31 16.40
N ALA A 613 2.94 -13.64 16.31
CA ALA A 613 2.07 -13.40 17.47
C ALA A 613 0.97 -14.47 17.54
N PRO A 614 0.75 -15.09 18.73
CA PRO A 614 -0.17 -16.22 18.88
C PRO A 614 -1.64 -15.82 18.88
N VAL A 615 -1.96 -14.56 19.19
CA VAL A 615 -3.33 -14.03 19.22
C VAL A 615 -3.36 -12.66 18.56
N ASP A 616 -4.43 -12.39 17.80
CA ASP A 616 -4.75 -11.06 17.29
C ASP A 616 -6.28 -10.89 17.23
N VAL A 617 -6.74 -9.65 17.31
CA VAL A 617 -8.15 -9.29 17.33
C VAL A 617 -8.39 -8.17 16.36
N TRP A 618 -9.33 -8.36 15.44
CA TRP A 618 -9.83 -7.32 14.55
C TRP A 618 -11.30 -7.03 14.89
N SER A 619 -11.56 -5.76 15.16
CA SER A 619 -12.84 -5.29 15.67
C SER A 619 -13.51 -4.25 14.78
N ASN A 620 -12.79 -3.77 13.77
CA ASN A 620 -13.42 -3.02 12.70
C ASN A 620 -14.39 -3.91 11.92
N ASP A 621 -15.49 -3.30 11.47
CA ASP A 621 -16.33 -3.89 10.43
C ASP A 621 -15.53 -3.97 9.12
N ILE A 622 -15.44 -5.17 8.53
CA ILE A 622 -14.66 -5.39 7.30
C ILE A 622 -15.60 -5.48 6.10
N SER A 623 -15.52 -4.49 5.20
CA SER A 623 -16.33 -4.46 3.97
C SER A 623 -15.50 -4.66 2.69
N GLN A 624 -16.16 -4.51 1.54
CA GLN A 624 -15.56 -4.65 0.20
C GLN A 624 -15.93 -3.51 -0.75
N VAL A 625 -16.40 -2.38 -0.21
CA VAL A 625 -16.94 -1.27 -1.00
C VAL A 625 -15.87 -0.71 -1.95
N ALA A 626 -14.65 -0.52 -1.44
CA ALA A 626 -13.50 -0.03 -2.19
C ALA A 626 -13.07 -0.96 -3.32
N ILE A 627 -12.88 -2.26 -3.05
CA ILE A 627 -12.42 -3.18 -4.09
C ILE A 627 -13.46 -3.32 -5.21
N LYS A 628 -14.76 -3.22 -4.89
CA LYS A 628 -15.83 -3.22 -5.90
C LYS A 628 -15.94 -1.92 -6.68
N GLN A 629 -15.64 -0.77 -6.07
CA GLN A 629 -15.47 0.47 -6.84
C GLN A 629 -14.26 0.38 -7.76
N ARG A 630 -13.13 -0.14 -7.27
CA ARG A 630 -11.93 -0.30 -8.11
C ARG A 630 -12.15 -1.27 -9.27
N GLU A 631 -12.89 -2.36 -9.03
CA GLU A 631 -13.32 -3.29 -10.09
C GLU A 631 -14.11 -2.56 -11.19
N ARG A 632 -15.10 -1.73 -10.81
CA ARG A 632 -15.90 -0.95 -11.78
C ARG A 632 -15.03 -0.02 -12.62
N GLU A 633 -14.15 0.75 -11.97
CA GLU A 633 -13.26 1.69 -12.66
C GLU A 633 -12.27 0.98 -13.60
N ASP A 634 -11.65 -0.11 -13.13
CA ASP A 634 -10.70 -0.89 -13.92
C ASP A 634 -11.40 -1.57 -15.12
N LEU A 635 -12.60 -2.13 -14.95
CA LEU A 635 -13.38 -2.74 -16.03
C LEU A 635 -13.85 -1.70 -17.05
N GLN A 636 -14.29 -0.52 -16.59
CA GLN A 636 -14.68 0.58 -17.47
C GLN A 636 -13.47 1.05 -18.30
N TRP A 637 -12.32 1.26 -17.65
CA TRP A 637 -11.09 1.64 -18.34
C TRP A 637 -10.68 0.59 -19.37
N LEU A 638 -10.70 -0.70 -19.01
CA LEU A 638 -10.34 -1.80 -19.91
C LEU A 638 -11.28 -1.90 -21.11
N ALA A 639 -12.59 -1.71 -20.90
CA ALA A 639 -13.57 -1.72 -21.98
C ALA A 639 -13.36 -0.55 -22.94
N SER A 640 -13.17 0.66 -22.43
CA SER A 640 -12.89 1.84 -23.26
C SER A 640 -11.59 1.69 -24.05
N TYR A 641 -10.53 1.16 -23.42
CA TYR A 641 -9.27 0.88 -24.11
C TYR A 641 -9.42 -0.17 -25.22
N LYS A 642 -10.15 -1.27 -24.97
CA LYS A 642 -10.44 -2.28 -26.00
C LYS A 642 -11.20 -1.71 -27.19
N GLN A 643 -12.09 -0.74 -26.95
CA GLN A 643 -12.91 -0.13 -28.00
C GLN A 643 -12.14 0.93 -28.81
N GLN A 644 -11.39 1.81 -28.15
CA GLN A 644 -10.82 3.01 -28.75
C GLN A 644 -9.29 2.93 -28.93
N GLY A 645 -8.65 1.88 -28.41
CA GLY A 645 -7.19 1.78 -28.36
C GLY A 645 -6.57 2.97 -27.62
N ILE A 646 -5.39 3.41 -28.08
CA ILE A 646 -4.68 4.53 -27.46
C ILE A 646 -5.39 5.88 -27.60
N ALA A 647 -6.39 6.00 -28.49
CA ALA A 647 -7.17 7.22 -28.64
C ALA A 647 -8.00 7.52 -27.37
N PHE A 648 -8.28 6.51 -26.54
CA PHE A 648 -8.98 6.70 -25.26
C PHE A 648 -8.24 7.66 -24.31
N ALA A 649 -6.91 7.71 -24.35
CA ALA A 649 -6.13 8.63 -23.51
C ALA A 649 -6.27 10.11 -23.95
N GLY A 650 -6.93 10.37 -25.08
CA GLY A 650 -7.16 11.71 -25.60
C GLY A 650 -5.94 12.30 -26.30
N GLU A 651 -5.88 13.63 -26.32
CA GLU A 651 -4.78 14.37 -26.96
C GLU A 651 -3.44 14.16 -26.23
N PHE A 652 -2.35 14.44 -26.95
CA PHE A 652 -1.02 14.50 -26.35
C PHE A 652 -0.74 15.89 -25.77
N SER A 653 0.27 15.96 -24.89
CA SER A 653 0.81 17.25 -24.42
C SER A 653 1.29 18.10 -25.61
N PRO A 654 1.24 19.45 -25.52
CA PRO A 654 1.81 20.34 -26.52
C PRO A 654 3.31 20.10 -26.80
N ASN A 655 4.03 19.45 -25.89
CA ASN A 655 5.45 19.10 -26.10
C ASN A 655 5.64 17.79 -26.89
N VAL A 656 4.58 17.15 -27.35
CA VAL A 656 4.63 16.12 -28.39
C VAL A 656 4.48 16.79 -29.75
N LEU A 657 5.37 16.46 -30.69
CA LEU A 657 5.30 16.98 -32.07
C LEU A 657 4.00 16.52 -32.75
N ASN A 658 3.50 17.34 -33.66
CA ASN A 658 2.37 16.97 -34.50
C ASN A 658 2.74 15.78 -35.41
N PRO A 659 1.76 15.04 -35.97
CA PRO A 659 2.04 13.91 -36.87
C PRO A 659 2.90 14.25 -38.09
N ASN A 660 2.86 15.50 -38.56
CA ASN A 660 3.70 16.00 -39.65
C ASN A 660 5.09 16.51 -39.18
N GLY A 661 5.46 16.25 -37.93
CA GLY A 661 6.74 16.66 -37.33
C GLY A 661 6.82 18.12 -36.90
N THR A 662 5.77 18.92 -37.09
CA THR A 662 5.80 20.34 -36.69
C THR A 662 5.58 20.51 -35.21
N LEU A 663 6.10 21.62 -34.67
CA LEU A 663 5.92 21.99 -33.27
C LEU A 663 4.49 22.51 -33.02
N ASN A 664 3.90 22.13 -31.89
CA ASN A 664 2.66 22.73 -31.43
C ASN A 664 2.88 24.19 -31.03
N LYS A 665 1.98 25.10 -31.41
CA LYS A 665 2.08 26.53 -31.04
C LYS A 665 2.07 26.77 -29.52
N GLN A 666 1.49 25.85 -28.75
CA GLN A 666 1.44 25.89 -27.30
C GLN A 666 2.58 25.12 -26.62
N ALA A 667 3.53 24.58 -27.40
CA ALA A 667 4.69 23.91 -26.84
C ALA A 667 5.51 24.88 -25.96
N PHE A 668 6.28 24.32 -25.04
CA PHE A 668 7.15 25.06 -24.14
C PHE A 668 8.54 24.46 -24.09
N VAL A 669 9.49 25.20 -23.51
CA VAL A 669 10.87 24.75 -23.29
C VAL A 669 11.12 24.64 -21.79
N LEU A 670 11.80 23.57 -21.36
CA LEU A 670 12.24 23.42 -19.98
C LEU A 670 13.33 24.46 -19.64
N GLN A 671 13.24 25.04 -18.43
CA GLN A 671 14.21 26.02 -17.95
C GLN A 671 15.61 25.42 -17.98
N GLY A 672 16.64 26.23 -18.32
CA GLY A 672 18.07 25.86 -18.29
C GLY A 672 18.53 24.82 -19.31
N LEU A 673 17.63 24.24 -20.10
CA LEU A 673 17.96 23.24 -21.13
C LEU A 673 18.74 23.84 -22.31
N LEU A 674 18.43 25.09 -22.69
CA LEU A 674 19.08 25.78 -23.82
C LEU A 674 20.59 26.00 -23.62
N ASN A 675 21.02 26.15 -22.36
CA ASN A 675 22.42 26.44 -22.01
C ASN A 675 23.18 25.18 -21.59
N ASP A 676 22.55 24.00 -21.62
CA ASP A 676 23.20 22.78 -21.15
C ASP A 676 24.19 22.22 -22.20
N PRO A 677 25.49 22.06 -21.87
CA PRO A 677 26.47 21.61 -22.83
C PRO A 677 26.25 20.18 -23.34
N ALA A 678 25.74 19.27 -22.49
CA ALA A 678 25.49 17.88 -22.88
C ALA A 678 24.27 17.79 -23.81
N VAL A 679 23.23 18.57 -23.52
CA VAL A 679 22.06 18.71 -24.39
C VAL A 679 22.45 19.37 -25.72
N GLN A 680 23.26 20.42 -25.71
CA GLN A 680 23.75 21.03 -26.95
C GLN A 680 24.54 20.03 -27.80
N ALA A 681 25.41 19.23 -27.20
CA ALA A 681 26.17 18.21 -27.91
C ALA A 681 25.25 17.14 -28.53
N ILE A 682 24.29 16.59 -27.77
CA ILE A 682 23.43 15.50 -28.25
C ILE A 682 22.40 15.95 -29.29
N THR A 683 22.08 17.25 -29.30
CA THR A 683 21.14 17.85 -30.26
C THR A 683 21.82 18.55 -31.43
N ASN A 684 23.15 18.44 -31.57
CA ASN A 684 23.93 19.15 -32.60
C ASN A 684 23.66 20.66 -32.62
N GLY A 685 23.63 21.28 -31.43
CA GLY A 685 23.39 22.72 -31.25
C GLY A 685 21.93 23.16 -31.36
N ARG A 686 20.97 22.22 -31.28
CA ARG A 686 19.51 22.49 -31.26
C ARG A 686 18.84 22.07 -29.96
N PRO A 687 19.30 22.59 -28.81
CA PRO A 687 18.83 22.14 -27.50
C PRO A 687 17.32 22.30 -27.34
N GLU A 688 16.68 23.30 -27.96
CA GLU A 688 15.22 23.54 -27.92
C GLU A 688 14.35 22.36 -28.39
N THR A 689 14.95 21.37 -29.07
CA THR A 689 14.30 20.16 -29.55
C THR A 689 14.37 18.97 -28.57
N TYR A 690 15.22 19.03 -27.55
CA TYR A 690 15.50 17.87 -26.68
C TYR A 690 14.30 17.46 -25.82
N ASP A 691 13.55 18.42 -25.30
CA ASP A 691 12.35 18.20 -24.49
C ASP A 691 11.08 18.00 -25.34
N LYS A 692 11.22 17.88 -26.65
CA LYS A 692 10.12 17.53 -27.56
C LYS A 692 10.11 16.02 -27.78
N ILE A 693 8.91 15.43 -27.73
CA ILE A 693 8.72 14.00 -28.01
C ILE A 693 8.22 13.85 -29.44
N SER A 694 8.81 12.93 -30.21
CA SER A 694 8.31 12.63 -31.55
C SER A 694 6.89 12.04 -31.45
N TYR A 695 6.03 12.29 -32.45
CA TYR A 695 4.69 11.70 -32.47
C TYR A 695 4.75 10.16 -32.45
N GLU A 696 5.72 9.59 -33.16
CA GLU A 696 5.94 8.14 -33.24
C GLU A 696 6.29 7.54 -31.87
N ASP A 697 7.24 8.13 -31.14
CA ASP A 697 7.60 7.66 -29.80
C ASP A 697 6.45 7.82 -28.81
N ALA A 698 5.71 8.93 -28.89
CA ALA A 698 4.56 9.16 -28.02
C ALA A 698 3.46 8.11 -28.27
N VAL A 699 3.16 7.79 -29.52
CA VAL A 699 2.22 6.71 -29.90
C VAL A 699 2.71 5.36 -29.38
N LYS A 700 3.99 5.04 -29.60
CA LYS A 700 4.62 3.80 -29.16
C LYS A 700 4.55 3.65 -27.64
N TRP A 701 5.06 4.62 -26.88
CA TRP A 701 5.14 4.53 -25.43
C TRP A 701 3.76 4.63 -24.77
N ARG A 702 2.81 5.37 -25.36
CA ARG A 702 1.40 5.33 -24.92
C ARG A 702 0.83 3.93 -25.05
N LYS A 703 1.05 3.29 -26.19
CA LYS A 703 0.61 1.91 -26.40
C LYS A 703 1.23 0.97 -25.37
N GLU A 704 2.53 1.06 -25.13
CA GLU A 704 3.25 0.20 -24.18
C GLU A 704 2.69 0.28 -22.76
N TRP A 705 2.48 1.49 -22.21
CA TRP A 705 1.99 1.60 -20.83
C TRP A 705 0.50 1.21 -20.73
N MET A 706 -0.31 1.51 -21.75
CA MET A 706 -1.72 1.12 -21.78
C MET A 706 -1.90 -0.40 -21.93
N ASP A 707 -1.09 -1.06 -22.77
CA ASP A 707 -1.05 -2.52 -22.89
C ASP A 707 -0.66 -3.15 -21.54
N ALA A 708 0.36 -2.60 -20.86
CA ALA A 708 0.79 -3.09 -19.56
C ALA A 708 -0.31 -2.94 -18.49
N ARG A 709 -1.04 -1.82 -18.49
CA ARG A 709 -2.20 -1.60 -17.60
C ARG A 709 -3.34 -2.55 -17.93
N ALA A 710 -3.65 -2.76 -19.20
CA ALA A 710 -4.67 -3.72 -19.63
C ALA A 710 -4.32 -5.14 -19.19
N ALA A 711 -3.06 -5.56 -19.36
CA ALA A 711 -2.56 -6.85 -18.91
C ALA A 711 -2.63 -6.98 -17.38
N HIS A 712 -2.30 -5.94 -16.62
CA HIS A 712 -2.42 -5.93 -15.17
C HIS A 712 -3.87 -6.11 -14.70
N ILE A 713 -4.81 -5.37 -15.29
CA ILE A 713 -6.25 -5.49 -14.97
C ILE A 713 -6.76 -6.89 -15.33
N GLN A 714 -6.44 -7.39 -16.53
CA GLN A 714 -6.83 -8.74 -16.94
C GLN A 714 -6.29 -9.78 -15.96
N SER A 715 -5.06 -9.62 -15.50
CA SER A 715 -4.44 -10.51 -14.52
C SER A 715 -5.13 -10.48 -13.15
N LYS A 716 -5.66 -9.32 -12.71
CA LYS A 716 -6.50 -9.22 -11.51
C LYS A 716 -7.81 -9.97 -11.67
N ILE A 717 -8.44 -9.90 -12.85
CA ILE A 717 -9.66 -10.64 -13.19
C ILE A 717 -9.39 -12.14 -13.14
N ASP A 718 -8.37 -12.60 -13.87
CA ASP A 718 -8.04 -14.02 -14.01
C ASP A 718 -7.69 -14.67 -12.65
N ARG A 719 -7.10 -13.90 -11.74
CA ARG A 719 -6.75 -14.35 -10.38
C ARG A 719 -7.84 -14.08 -9.33
N GLY A 720 -9.00 -13.56 -9.73
CA GLY A 720 -10.10 -13.26 -8.79
C GLY A 720 -9.75 -12.21 -7.73
N GLN A 721 -8.82 -11.30 -8.02
CA GLN A 721 -8.30 -10.33 -7.05
C GLN A 721 -9.29 -9.21 -6.69
N TYR A 722 -10.42 -9.09 -7.41
CA TYR A 722 -11.53 -8.18 -7.05
C TYR A 722 -12.52 -8.79 -6.05
N THR A 723 -12.29 -10.03 -5.60
CA THR A 723 -13.13 -10.70 -4.60
C THR A 723 -12.42 -10.68 -3.25
N ALA A 724 -12.79 -9.71 -2.42
CA ALA A 724 -12.34 -9.60 -1.04
C ALA A 724 -12.61 -10.92 -0.28
N SER A 725 -11.55 -11.50 0.28
CA SER A 725 -11.58 -12.78 1.01
C SER A 725 -10.46 -12.81 2.05
N LEU A 726 -10.59 -13.67 3.05
CA LEU A 726 -9.58 -13.87 4.10
C LEU A 726 -9.07 -15.31 4.08
N THR A 727 -7.75 -15.49 3.97
CA THR A 727 -7.09 -16.77 4.20
C THR A 727 -6.25 -16.69 5.46
N LYS A 728 -6.63 -17.42 6.49
CA LYS A 728 -5.93 -17.51 7.77
C LYS A 728 -5.01 -18.73 7.78
N THR A 729 -3.72 -18.49 8.01
CA THR A 729 -2.67 -19.52 8.15
C THR A 729 -1.82 -19.27 9.41
N GLY A 730 -0.87 -20.16 9.69
CA GLY A 730 -0.05 -20.10 10.89
C GLY A 730 -0.79 -20.56 12.15
N ALA A 731 -0.06 -20.93 13.20
CA ALA A 731 -0.62 -21.59 14.38
C ALA A 731 -1.50 -20.70 15.27
N GLY A 732 -1.39 -19.36 15.15
CA GLY A 732 -2.11 -18.43 16.02
C GLY A 732 -3.63 -18.37 15.81
N THR A 733 -4.30 -17.65 16.70
CA THR A 733 -5.76 -17.44 16.72
C THR A 733 -6.12 -16.02 16.33
N LEU A 734 -6.91 -15.85 15.27
CA LEU A 734 -7.50 -14.56 14.90
C LEU A 734 -8.95 -14.49 15.41
N PHE A 735 -9.28 -13.45 16.18
CA PHE A 735 -10.65 -13.12 16.56
C PHE A 735 -11.21 -12.03 15.65
N LEU A 736 -12.40 -12.26 15.10
CA LEU A 736 -13.18 -11.25 14.38
C LEU A 736 -14.41 -10.88 15.20
N THR A 737 -14.44 -9.65 15.74
CA THR A 737 -15.51 -9.18 16.62
C THR A 737 -16.46 -8.21 15.92
N GLY A 738 -16.04 -7.60 14.80
CA GLY A 738 -16.85 -6.70 13.98
C GLY A 738 -17.86 -7.41 13.06
N ASN A 739 -18.60 -6.61 12.29
CA ASN A 739 -19.56 -7.05 11.28
C ASN A 739 -18.92 -7.12 9.90
N ASN A 740 -18.63 -8.33 9.45
CA ASN A 740 -17.90 -8.57 8.21
C ASN A 740 -18.85 -8.82 7.04
N THR A 741 -18.72 -8.00 5.99
CA THR A 741 -19.65 -7.95 4.83
C THR A 741 -18.97 -8.23 3.49
N TYR A 742 -17.67 -8.56 3.48
CA TYR A 742 -17.00 -9.02 2.27
C TYR A 742 -17.63 -10.34 1.76
N ALA A 743 -17.71 -10.49 0.42
CA ALA A 743 -18.46 -11.58 -0.20
C ALA A 743 -17.62 -12.83 -0.47
N GLY A 744 -16.30 -12.70 -0.65
CA GLY A 744 -15.43 -13.85 -0.82
C GLY A 744 -15.38 -14.70 0.45
N GLY A 745 -15.43 -16.02 0.27
CA GLY A 745 -15.37 -16.95 1.40
C GLY A 745 -14.04 -16.87 2.15
N SER A 746 -14.08 -17.12 3.45
CA SER A 746 -12.88 -17.21 4.29
C SER A 746 -12.35 -18.62 4.31
N THR A 747 -11.03 -18.78 4.27
CA THR A 747 -10.34 -20.06 4.39
C THR A 747 -9.52 -20.10 5.65
N VAL A 748 -9.73 -21.13 6.48
CA VAL A 748 -8.91 -21.42 7.66
C VAL A 748 -8.01 -22.60 7.33
N ALA A 749 -6.76 -22.34 7.02
CA ALA A 749 -5.76 -23.35 6.62
C ALA A 749 -4.68 -23.56 7.70
N GLY A 750 -4.79 -22.92 8.86
CA GLY A 750 -3.90 -23.11 9.99
C GLY A 750 -4.34 -22.32 11.21
N GLY A 751 -4.11 -22.89 12.40
CA GLY A 751 -4.47 -22.27 13.67
C GLY A 751 -5.98 -22.12 13.83
N LYS A 752 -6.44 -21.08 14.52
CA LYS A 752 -7.87 -20.83 14.76
C LYS A 752 -8.33 -19.51 14.15
N LEU A 753 -9.51 -19.52 13.53
CA LEU A 753 -10.31 -18.32 13.27
C LEU A 753 -11.53 -18.37 14.20
N SER A 754 -11.70 -17.36 15.03
CA SER A 754 -12.79 -17.25 15.99
C SER A 754 -13.73 -16.11 15.59
N ILE A 755 -14.93 -16.45 15.10
CA ILE A 755 -15.95 -15.47 14.76
C ILE A 755 -16.76 -15.14 16.01
N VAL A 756 -16.62 -13.93 16.54
CA VAL A 756 -17.37 -13.43 17.69
C VAL A 756 -18.48 -12.47 17.24
N GLY A 757 -18.19 -11.65 16.23
CA GLY A 757 -19.16 -10.77 15.58
C GLY A 757 -19.99 -11.49 14.51
N THR A 758 -20.16 -10.84 13.36
CA THR A 758 -20.87 -11.43 12.22
C THR A 758 -19.95 -11.62 11.02
N ASN A 759 -20.18 -12.68 10.25
CA ASN A 759 -19.49 -12.92 8.98
C ASN A 759 -20.50 -13.30 7.90
N SER A 760 -20.60 -12.48 6.86
CA SER A 760 -21.59 -12.66 5.80
C SER A 760 -21.22 -13.82 4.86
N SER A 761 -19.95 -13.96 4.52
CA SER A 761 -19.47 -14.99 3.59
C SER A 761 -19.34 -16.37 4.25
N GLY A 762 -19.23 -17.41 3.42
CA GLY A 762 -18.99 -18.78 3.88
C GLY A 762 -17.58 -18.96 4.43
N VAL A 763 -17.36 -20.02 5.21
CA VAL A 763 -16.06 -20.37 5.77
C VAL A 763 -15.68 -21.79 5.40
N THR A 764 -14.52 -21.97 4.79
CA THR A 764 -13.92 -23.28 4.51
C THR A 764 -12.80 -23.55 5.50
N VAL A 765 -12.90 -24.65 6.24
CA VAL A 765 -11.88 -25.09 7.21
C VAL A 765 -11.12 -26.25 6.59
N SER A 766 -9.84 -26.02 6.31
CA SER A 766 -8.94 -26.99 5.69
C SER A 766 -8.05 -27.67 6.73
N ASN A 767 -7.21 -28.59 6.29
CA ASN A 767 -6.27 -29.33 7.14
C ASN A 767 -5.47 -28.41 8.07
N GLY A 768 -5.48 -28.69 9.37
CA GLY A 768 -4.77 -27.90 10.39
C GLY A 768 -5.46 -26.60 10.81
N GLY A 769 -6.61 -26.27 10.20
CA GLY A 769 -7.42 -25.12 10.57
C GLY A 769 -8.53 -25.47 11.56
N THR A 770 -8.87 -24.51 12.42
CA THR A 770 -10.02 -24.58 13.34
C THR A 770 -10.90 -23.35 13.18
N LEU A 771 -12.20 -23.54 12.97
CA LEU A 771 -13.20 -22.48 13.10
C LEU A 771 -13.87 -22.58 14.47
N GLY A 772 -13.95 -21.47 15.19
CA GLY A 772 -14.74 -21.38 16.42
C GLY A 772 -15.39 -20.03 16.60
N GLY A 773 -15.68 -19.68 17.85
CA GLY A 773 -16.29 -18.41 18.23
C GLY A 773 -17.76 -18.52 18.63
N THR A 774 -18.33 -17.38 19.03
CA THR A 774 -19.69 -17.25 19.58
C THR A 774 -20.64 -16.44 18.67
N GLY A 775 -20.13 -16.01 17.53
CA GLY A 775 -20.79 -15.12 16.60
C GLY A 775 -21.70 -15.84 15.61
N THR A 776 -21.92 -15.18 14.47
CA THR A 776 -22.80 -15.68 13.40
C THR A 776 -22.07 -15.74 12.06
N VAL A 777 -22.17 -16.88 11.37
CA VAL A 777 -21.72 -17.06 9.99
C VAL A 777 -22.94 -17.24 9.09
N ALA A 778 -23.27 -16.21 8.30
CA ALA A 778 -24.45 -16.25 7.43
C ALA A 778 -24.21 -17.11 6.17
N GLY A 779 -22.97 -17.29 5.76
CA GLY A 779 -22.61 -18.22 4.68
C GLY A 779 -22.57 -19.69 5.13
N THR A 780 -22.32 -20.58 4.18
CA THR A 780 -22.13 -22.01 4.48
C THR A 780 -20.76 -22.24 5.14
N ILE A 781 -20.73 -23.06 6.19
CA ILE A 781 -19.48 -23.58 6.78
C ILE A 781 -19.19 -24.95 6.17
N ALA A 782 -18.00 -25.11 5.57
CA ALA A 782 -17.50 -26.38 5.05
C ALA A 782 -16.25 -26.81 5.79
N VAL A 783 -16.33 -27.92 6.53
CA VAL A 783 -15.17 -28.52 7.22
C VAL A 783 -14.65 -29.66 6.35
N LEU A 784 -13.45 -29.48 5.81
CA LEU A 784 -12.76 -30.44 4.97
C LEU A 784 -11.90 -31.39 5.80
N LYS A 785 -11.28 -32.38 5.14
CA LYS A 785 -10.39 -33.33 5.78
C LYS A 785 -9.28 -32.62 6.57
N GLY A 786 -9.16 -32.97 7.86
CA GLY A 786 -8.19 -32.40 8.80
C GLY A 786 -8.53 -31.01 9.34
N GLY A 787 -9.65 -30.41 8.92
CA GLY A 787 -10.19 -29.19 9.53
C GLY A 787 -11.10 -29.50 10.72
N VAL A 788 -11.26 -28.55 11.64
CA VAL A 788 -12.09 -28.71 12.84
C VAL A 788 -13.07 -27.55 13.00
N LEU A 789 -14.35 -27.86 13.25
CA LEU A 789 -15.32 -26.91 13.77
C LEU A 789 -15.42 -27.08 15.29
N SER A 790 -15.11 -26.03 16.04
CA SER A 790 -15.10 -25.99 17.50
C SER A 790 -15.88 -24.76 17.99
N PRO A 791 -17.22 -24.84 18.08
CA PRO A 791 -18.05 -23.73 18.55
C PRO A 791 -17.61 -23.21 19.92
N GLY A 792 -17.82 -21.92 20.14
CA GLY A 792 -17.56 -21.26 21.42
C GLY A 792 -16.21 -20.56 21.55
N VAL A 793 -16.10 -19.81 22.65
CA VAL A 793 -14.91 -19.16 23.19
C VAL A 793 -14.81 -19.58 24.65
N SER A 794 -13.70 -20.23 25.02
CA SER A 794 -13.45 -20.66 26.40
C SER A 794 -13.15 -19.48 27.34
N ALA A 795 -13.22 -19.72 28.65
CA ALA A 795 -12.87 -18.71 29.65
C ALA A 795 -11.40 -18.30 29.54
N GLU A 796 -10.53 -19.27 29.26
CA GLU A 796 -9.09 -19.10 29.09
C GLU A 796 -8.78 -18.28 27.83
N GLU A 797 -9.45 -18.56 26.70
CA GLU A 797 -9.29 -17.78 25.48
C GLU A 797 -9.74 -16.33 25.65
N ALA A 798 -10.90 -16.12 26.28
CA ALA A 798 -11.41 -14.77 26.55
C ALA A 798 -10.50 -14.00 27.52
N ALA A 799 -10.02 -14.65 28.58
CA ALA A 799 -9.10 -14.05 29.55
C ALA A 799 -7.73 -13.68 28.94
N GLY A 800 -7.31 -14.41 27.89
CA GLY A 800 -6.10 -14.10 27.11
C GLY A 800 -6.23 -12.89 26.18
N ILE A 801 -7.42 -12.32 26.02
CA ILE A 801 -7.68 -11.15 25.17
C ILE A 801 -7.86 -9.92 26.05
N THR A 802 -6.96 -8.95 25.93
CA THR A 802 -7.15 -7.66 26.58
C THR A 802 -8.25 -6.87 25.87
N SER A 803 -9.27 -6.43 26.61
CA SER A 803 -10.41 -5.68 26.06
C SER A 803 -9.99 -4.39 25.36
N VAL A 804 -8.86 -3.82 25.77
CA VAL A 804 -8.25 -2.63 25.16
C VAL A 804 -7.85 -2.88 23.72
N VAL A 805 -7.21 -4.01 23.41
CA VAL A 805 -6.79 -4.37 22.04
C VAL A 805 -7.98 -4.78 21.17
N ALA A 806 -9.04 -5.27 21.80
CA ALA A 806 -10.24 -5.73 21.11
C ALA A 806 -11.30 -4.64 20.91
N SER A 807 -11.15 -3.42 21.44
CA SER A 807 -12.20 -2.37 21.52
C SER A 807 -13.55 -2.77 22.15
N VAL A 808 -13.74 -4.06 22.44
CA VAL A 808 -14.92 -4.69 23.01
C VAL A 808 -14.46 -5.86 23.87
N ALA A 809 -15.18 -6.14 24.96
CA ALA A 809 -14.92 -7.34 25.74
C ALA A 809 -15.31 -8.59 24.93
N VAL A 810 -14.35 -9.46 24.65
CA VAL A 810 -14.64 -10.82 24.16
C VAL A 810 -15.05 -11.64 25.37
N THR A 811 -16.32 -12.03 25.43
CA THR A 811 -16.84 -12.83 26.56
C THR A 811 -16.79 -14.32 26.23
N PRO A 812 -16.57 -15.18 27.25
CA PRO A 812 -16.75 -16.60 27.10
C PRO A 812 -18.18 -16.90 26.65
N GLY A 813 -18.34 -17.94 25.84
CA GLY A 813 -19.66 -18.37 25.41
C GLY A 813 -19.59 -19.63 24.57
N ASP A 814 -20.75 -20.26 24.40
CA ASP A 814 -20.81 -21.64 23.94
C ASP A 814 -21.40 -21.82 22.56
N VAL A 815 -22.04 -20.78 22.01
CA VAL A 815 -22.90 -20.94 20.83
C VAL A 815 -22.32 -20.25 19.62
N LEU A 816 -21.92 -21.02 18.60
CA LEU A 816 -21.70 -20.49 17.26
C LEU A 816 -22.98 -20.64 16.43
N ARG A 817 -23.37 -19.58 15.72
CA ARG A 817 -24.54 -19.59 14.83
C ARG A 817 -24.11 -19.66 13.37
N ALA A 818 -24.83 -20.46 12.58
CA ALA A 818 -24.55 -20.60 11.15
C ALA A 818 -25.85 -20.73 10.33
N SER A 819 -25.78 -20.45 9.03
CA SER A 819 -26.89 -20.77 8.13
C SER A 819 -26.93 -22.26 7.78
N ALA A 820 -25.85 -22.80 7.22
CA ALA A 820 -25.75 -24.21 6.87
C ALA A 820 -24.33 -24.72 7.15
N VAL A 821 -24.21 -26.00 7.50
CA VAL A 821 -22.91 -26.61 7.85
C VAL A 821 -22.75 -27.96 7.18
N LYS A 822 -21.56 -28.22 6.65
CA LYS A 822 -21.12 -29.54 6.18
C LYS A 822 -19.83 -29.91 6.89
N VAL A 823 -19.89 -30.94 7.75
CA VAL A 823 -18.70 -31.58 8.31
C VAL A 823 -18.38 -32.80 7.45
N GLY A 824 -17.46 -32.65 6.50
CA GLY A 824 -17.12 -33.68 5.52
C GLY A 824 -16.34 -34.85 6.11
N LEU A 825 -16.19 -35.93 5.32
CA LEU A 825 -15.37 -37.08 5.67
C LEU A 825 -13.94 -36.66 6.04
N GLY A 826 -13.48 -37.12 7.21
CA GLY A 826 -12.17 -36.76 7.76
C GLY A 826 -12.05 -35.35 8.33
N GLY A 827 -13.12 -34.54 8.28
CA GLY A 827 -13.23 -33.31 9.08
C GLY A 827 -13.67 -33.61 10.51
N GLY A 828 -13.44 -32.68 11.43
CA GLY A 828 -13.79 -32.82 12.85
C GLY A 828 -14.85 -31.84 13.32
N PHE A 829 -15.70 -32.29 14.23
CA PHE A 829 -16.53 -31.44 15.07
C PHE A 829 -16.12 -31.63 16.53
N LYS A 830 -15.73 -30.55 17.21
CA LYS A 830 -15.30 -30.55 18.60
C LYS A 830 -16.36 -29.88 19.46
N ALA A 831 -16.73 -30.53 20.58
CA ALA A 831 -17.61 -29.95 21.59
C ALA A 831 -17.08 -30.15 23.00
N THR A 832 -17.22 -29.12 23.81
CA THR A 832 -16.93 -29.11 25.25
C THR A 832 -18.21 -29.35 26.03
N LEU A 833 -18.22 -30.33 26.92
CA LEU A 833 -19.32 -30.68 27.83
C LEU A 833 -19.04 -30.12 29.22
N LYS A 834 -20.04 -29.47 29.81
CA LYS A 834 -19.96 -28.77 31.11
C LYS A 834 -20.94 -29.38 32.13
N ALA A 835 -21.01 -28.82 33.33
CA ALA A 835 -22.04 -29.21 34.30
C ALA A 835 -23.42 -28.70 33.86
N GLY A 836 -24.50 -29.33 34.32
CA GLY A 836 -25.87 -28.88 34.08
C GLY A 836 -26.41 -29.15 32.67
N GLY A 837 -25.81 -30.06 31.91
CA GLY A 837 -26.20 -30.42 30.54
C GLY A 837 -25.75 -29.40 29.50
N GLU A 838 -24.92 -28.44 29.91
CA GLU A 838 -24.42 -27.40 29.02
C GLU A 838 -23.28 -27.92 28.14
N SER A 839 -23.22 -27.40 26.91
CA SER A 839 -22.14 -27.71 25.99
C SER A 839 -21.88 -26.57 25.03
N SER A 840 -20.64 -26.48 24.55
CA SER A 840 -20.35 -25.69 23.36
C SER A 840 -21.10 -26.31 22.18
N ARG A 841 -21.92 -25.52 21.50
CA ARG A 841 -22.87 -26.04 20.53
C ARG A 841 -22.99 -25.18 19.29
N LEU A 842 -23.36 -25.84 18.20
CA LEU A 842 -23.71 -25.22 16.93
C LEU A 842 -25.22 -25.01 16.85
N MET A 843 -25.65 -23.80 16.51
CA MET A 843 -27.02 -23.50 16.13
C MET A 843 -27.09 -23.14 14.65
N ALA A 844 -27.75 -23.97 13.84
CA ALA A 844 -27.92 -23.76 12.41
C ALA A 844 -29.38 -23.45 12.07
N THR A 845 -29.63 -22.44 11.25
CA THR A 845 -30.99 -22.13 10.75
C THR A 845 -31.38 -23.00 9.54
N GLY A 846 -30.41 -23.63 8.90
CA GLY A 846 -30.55 -24.55 7.77
C GLY A 846 -30.02 -25.96 8.07
N PRO A 847 -29.70 -26.75 7.03
CA PRO A 847 -29.28 -28.14 7.20
C PRO A 847 -27.85 -28.25 7.77
N VAL A 848 -27.64 -29.29 8.58
CA VAL A 848 -26.31 -29.75 9.01
C VAL A 848 -26.06 -31.15 8.47
N ALA A 849 -25.07 -31.27 7.59
CA ALA A 849 -24.63 -32.55 7.03
C ALA A 849 -23.38 -33.06 7.76
N LEU A 850 -23.47 -34.27 8.29
CA LEU A 850 -22.44 -34.93 9.09
C LEU A 850 -21.86 -36.13 8.35
N GLY A 851 -20.54 -36.13 8.21
CA GLY A 851 -19.73 -37.28 7.82
C GLY A 851 -18.35 -37.28 8.47
N GLY A 852 -18.04 -36.32 9.34
CA GLY A 852 -16.74 -36.21 10.02
C GLY A 852 -16.67 -36.96 11.34
N SER A 853 -15.61 -36.76 12.11
CA SER A 853 -15.42 -37.30 13.46
C SER A 853 -15.97 -36.36 14.55
N LEU A 854 -16.48 -36.92 15.63
CA LEU A 854 -16.81 -36.18 16.85
C LEU A 854 -15.64 -36.21 17.84
N VAL A 855 -15.26 -35.06 18.39
CA VAL A 855 -14.26 -34.90 19.44
C VAL A 855 -14.93 -34.26 20.65
N LEU A 856 -14.76 -34.85 21.83
CA LEU A 856 -15.39 -34.39 23.06
C LEU A 856 -14.35 -34.02 24.11
N GLU A 857 -14.56 -32.87 24.75
CA GLU A 857 -13.84 -32.45 25.95
C GLU A 857 -14.83 -32.30 27.09
N ALA A 858 -14.72 -33.11 28.14
CA ALA A 858 -15.58 -33.01 29.31
C ALA A 858 -14.84 -32.28 30.44
N THR A 859 -15.34 -31.11 30.84
CA THR A 859 -14.74 -30.28 31.92
C THR A 859 -15.41 -30.49 33.27
N ALA A 860 -16.53 -31.22 33.30
CA ALA A 860 -17.25 -31.57 34.51
C ALA A 860 -17.68 -33.04 34.51
N VAL A 861 -18.01 -33.51 35.70
CA VAL A 861 -18.60 -34.82 35.98
C VAL A 861 -20.11 -34.75 35.70
N PRO A 862 -20.63 -35.38 34.63
CA PRO A 862 -22.07 -35.42 34.39
C PRO A 862 -22.81 -36.25 35.45
N SER A 863 -24.06 -35.91 35.70
CA SER A 863 -25.04 -36.78 36.34
C SER A 863 -25.56 -37.81 35.33
N ALA A 864 -25.88 -39.02 35.78
CA ALA A 864 -26.51 -40.02 34.92
C ALA A 864 -27.84 -39.46 34.36
N GLY A 865 -28.10 -39.67 33.07
CA GLY A 865 -29.27 -39.14 32.37
C GLY A 865 -29.17 -37.69 31.91
N GLU A 866 -28.10 -36.97 32.23
CA GLU A 866 -27.89 -35.59 31.79
C GLU A 866 -27.73 -35.50 30.27
N VAL A 867 -28.44 -34.56 29.64
CA VAL A 867 -28.51 -34.42 28.18
C VAL A 867 -27.77 -33.17 27.71
N TYR A 868 -26.82 -33.38 26.81
CA TYR A 868 -26.01 -32.35 26.17
C TYR A 868 -26.45 -32.14 24.73
N THR A 869 -26.84 -30.92 24.35
CA THR A 869 -27.18 -30.60 22.95
C THR A 869 -25.97 -30.01 22.24
N LEU A 870 -25.34 -30.79 21.35
CA LEU A 870 -24.16 -30.38 20.59
C LEU A 870 -24.51 -29.57 19.34
N ILE A 871 -25.61 -29.93 18.69
CA ILE A 871 -26.08 -29.31 17.45
C ILE A 871 -27.59 -29.16 17.53
N GLN A 872 -28.08 -27.99 17.12
CA GLN A 872 -29.49 -27.77 16.80
C GLN A 872 -29.57 -27.17 15.39
N ALA A 873 -30.38 -27.76 14.52
CA ALA A 873 -30.46 -27.38 13.11
C ALA A 873 -31.92 -27.37 12.62
N ALA A 874 -32.17 -26.95 11.37
CA ALA A 874 -33.44 -27.22 10.71
C ALA A 874 -33.60 -28.72 10.39
N SER A 875 -32.51 -29.35 9.94
CA SER A 875 -32.43 -30.80 9.72
C SER A 875 -31.01 -31.30 9.92
N ILE A 876 -30.88 -32.56 10.36
CA ILE A 876 -29.62 -33.28 10.47
C ILE A 876 -29.57 -34.34 9.37
N GLN A 877 -28.47 -34.40 8.63
CA GLN A 877 -28.25 -35.36 7.55
C GLN A 877 -26.98 -36.16 7.83
N GLY A 878 -27.07 -37.50 7.77
CA GLY A 878 -25.95 -38.39 8.09
C GLY A 878 -25.66 -38.45 9.59
N THR A 879 -24.53 -39.05 9.94
CA THR A 879 -24.05 -39.22 11.32
C THR A 879 -22.56 -38.89 11.40
N PHE A 880 -22.03 -38.81 12.62
CA PHE A 880 -20.58 -38.81 12.76
C PHE A 880 -20.02 -40.18 12.36
N THR A 881 -18.81 -40.19 11.81
CA THR A 881 -18.13 -41.42 11.35
C THR A 881 -18.01 -42.41 12.49
N GLY A 882 -18.49 -43.64 12.27
CA GLY A 882 -18.45 -44.71 13.26
C GLY A 882 -19.42 -44.56 14.43
N LEU A 883 -20.33 -43.57 14.39
CA LEU A 883 -21.29 -43.29 15.44
C LEU A 883 -22.72 -43.23 14.88
N PRO A 884 -23.33 -44.35 14.44
CA PRO A 884 -24.76 -44.40 14.14
C PRO A 884 -25.63 -44.06 15.37
N GLU A 885 -26.92 -43.83 15.14
CA GLU A 885 -27.90 -43.55 16.21
C GLU A 885 -27.77 -44.54 17.38
N GLY A 886 -27.73 -44.03 18.61
CA GLY A 886 -27.66 -44.83 19.82
C GLY A 886 -26.27 -45.37 20.18
N SER A 887 -25.23 -45.04 19.41
CA SER A 887 -23.84 -45.41 19.73
C SER A 887 -23.39 -44.85 21.07
N VAL A 888 -22.49 -45.57 21.74
CA VAL A 888 -21.83 -45.11 22.96
C VAL A 888 -20.48 -44.48 22.62
N VAL A 889 -20.27 -43.25 23.04
CA VAL A 889 -18.99 -42.54 22.95
C VAL A 889 -18.43 -42.32 24.35
N THR A 890 -17.11 -42.43 24.49
CA THR A 890 -16.43 -42.22 25.77
C THR A 890 -15.66 -40.90 25.78
N ALA A 891 -15.87 -40.08 26.80
CA ALA A 891 -15.10 -38.88 27.06
C ALA A 891 -14.75 -38.81 28.56
N ASN A 892 -13.48 -38.56 28.88
CA ASN A 892 -12.96 -38.53 30.26
C ASN A 892 -13.39 -39.76 31.11
N GLY A 893 -13.30 -40.97 30.53
CA GLY A 893 -13.66 -42.23 31.18
C GLY A 893 -15.16 -42.49 31.35
N ARG A 894 -16.03 -41.62 30.84
CA ARG A 894 -17.50 -41.72 30.98
C ARG A 894 -18.17 -42.01 29.65
N GLN A 895 -19.27 -42.76 29.71
CA GLN A 895 -20.02 -43.17 28.54
C GLN A 895 -21.20 -42.23 28.30
N TYR A 896 -21.39 -41.88 27.04
CA TYR A 896 -22.50 -41.06 26.57
C TYR A 896 -23.16 -41.75 25.39
N ARG A 897 -24.50 -41.78 25.36
CA ARG A 897 -25.26 -42.28 24.23
C ARG A 897 -25.62 -41.15 23.28
N ILE A 898 -25.30 -41.27 22.00
CA ILE A 898 -25.60 -40.25 20.98
C ILE A 898 -26.97 -40.43 20.35
N SER A 899 -27.66 -39.32 20.06
CA SER A 899 -28.89 -39.29 19.27
C SER A 899 -28.89 -38.15 18.25
N TYR A 900 -29.47 -38.39 17.07
CA TYR A 900 -29.61 -37.47 15.94
C TYR A 900 -31.09 -37.07 15.70
N GLN A 901 -31.96 -37.30 16.68
CA GLN A 901 -33.40 -37.09 16.55
C GLN A 901 -33.83 -35.63 16.78
N GLY A 902 -35.02 -35.27 16.29
CA GLY A 902 -35.67 -33.99 16.58
C GLY A 902 -34.89 -32.76 16.08
N SER A 903 -34.19 -32.89 14.94
CA SER A 903 -33.30 -31.87 14.38
C SER A 903 -32.18 -31.42 15.33
N LYS A 904 -31.75 -32.32 16.21
CA LYS A 904 -30.67 -32.10 17.17
C LYS A 904 -29.65 -33.23 17.11
N VAL A 905 -28.45 -32.94 17.56
CA VAL A 905 -27.49 -33.96 17.98
C VAL A 905 -27.28 -33.82 19.47
N THR A 906 -27.63 -34.87 20.22
CA THR A 906 -27.53 -34.89 21.67
C THR A 906 -26.67 -36.04 22.18
N LEU A 907 -26.10 -35.86 23.37
CA LEU A 907 -25.43 -36.90 24.14
C LEU A 907 -26.14 -37.05 25.48
N THR A 908 -26.49 -38.27 25.88
CA THR A 908 -27.04 -38.58 27.21
C THR A 908 -26.01 -39.33 28.02
N ALA A 909 -25.61 -38.79 29.17
CA ALA A 909 -24.69 -39.46 30.09
C ALA A 909 -25.31 -40.77 30.62
N SER A 910 -24.55 -41.86 30.56
CA SER A 910 -24.98 -43.19 31.02
C SER A 910 -24.75 -43.40 32.50
#